data_AF-A0A7C2AHK5-F1
#
_entry.id   AF-A0A7C2AHK5-F1
#
_cell.length_a   1.000
_cell.length_b   1.000
_cell.length_c   1.000
_cell.angle_alpha   90.00
_cell.angle_beta   90.00
_cell.angle_gamma   90.00
#
_symmetry.space_group_name_H-M   'P 1'
#
loop_
_entity.id
_entity.type
_entity.pdbx_description
1 polymer ?
#
loop_
_entity_poly.entity_id
_entity_poly.type
_entity_poly.pdbx_seq_one_letter_code
_entity_poly.pdbx_strand_id
1 'polypeptide(L)'
;MDIKGIVEGNVKNWKLEYGRADELFYWQLPPEEWNLIAEGLNSKEGILGSLDIREHIFPEGDYMLRLKATNIYGEEFTDFIYLTILNAAQLPGFPLDLLDICPHPFPIYTPFFATPTVHSLVYDVDKDKKPEIIVGDIDVNRVYIINEDGSFQYLETPAPTRVAIDDLDGDQSPELVVIGWGNEILKVWSFREGEWIEKWSKQINNGLSFAGYNYPPLVIADLDGDGKKEIITIYRHRIDFSDGSHLIKEFLLILNSKGEEIYRQYIGETEFDNRVIIESIVVGDVLSNRRGKEIIAGDYSGYVRIISSQDFHTEDTYKISAPVGGLILADLDSGRPEVIVTQQADFDKDIPPQIIILGLDKDNKFIVKNVRSLDKNTYIIPASVGDINNDGKPEIFTATTHFASNYIEDDDRVKIYGFDGRLRLLRNWPQKLEGVFMSGSQIILADANGDKYPEIMVSVGGRKRGIHIFNRDGEEIMSKRTFSICGVTPAVADLNQDGKLEIIEIGSDWKLFVWKTEGLSSCVEWGMYQNNPQHTGVYKRKRKPQITPILELLLLSNISSFGTSSSSILQMKKEEIKNLLESIRRSYDFRSKDADEELTEEVIEVWAKGLVKFQRGLLDKDKLVCVIGYDIRHSSERISAKLIDTLLNLGIDVIDIGLVTTPILYFATLYFDADLGVMITASHNPPQENGFKPVIKDKEGQRNPTTPEIRKITEFAKKILDTQEFVG
;
A
#
# COMPACT_ATOMS: atom_id res chain seq x y z
N MET A 1 16.44 -27.21 -33.89
CA MET A 1 15.61 -28.33 -34.40
C MET A 1 14.17 -28.06 -33.99
N ASP A 2 13.22 -28.28 -34.89
CA ASP A 2 11.77 -28.12 -34.64
C ASP A 2 11.20 -29.55 -34.56
N ILE A 3 10.90 -30.03 -33.35
CA ILE A 3 10.39 -31.39 -33.12
C ILE A 3 8.97 -31.27 -32.59
N LYS A 4 8.00 -31.24 -33.51
CA LYS A 4 6.56 -31.38 -33.19
C LYS A 4 6.20 -32.86 -33.08
N GLY A 5 5.75 -33.30 -31.91
CA GLY A 5 5.20 -34.64 -31.70
C GLY A 5 4.48 -34.77 -30.35
N ILE A 6 3.16 -35.00 -30.41
CA ILE A 6 2.28 -35.27 -29.28
C ILE A 6 2.51 -36.73 -28.83
N VAL A 7 2.74 -36.96 -27.54
CA VAL A 7 2.77 -38.31 -26.96
C VAL A 7 1.48 -38.54 -26.19
N GLU A 8 0.54 -39.31 -26.76
CA GLU A 8 -0.52 -39.95 -25.98
C GLU A 8 0.02 -41.30 -25.48
N GLY A 9 0.33 -41.36 -24.18
CA GLY A 9 0.79 -42.56 -23.48
C GLY A 9 -0.01 -42.78 -22.21
N ASN A 10 -0.44 -44.02 -22.00
CA ASN A 10 -1.39 -44.49 -20.99
C ASN A 10 -0.87 -44.37 -19.53
N VAL A 11 -0.76 -43.15 -19.01
CA VAL A 11 -0.71 -42.87 -17.57
C VAL A 11 -1.59 -41.64 -17.34
N LYS A 12 -2.63 -41.79 -16.53
CA LYS A 12 -3.72 -40.81 -16.42
C LYS A 12 -3.17 -39.39 -16.14
N ASN A 13 -3.51 -38.47 -17.05
CA ASN A 13 -3.54 -37.00 -16.91
C ASN A 13 -2.22 -36.21 -17.00
N TRP A 14 -1.51 -36.23 -18.13
CA TRP A 14 -0.44 -35.25 -18.41
C TRP A 14 -0.48 -34.77 -19.87
N LYS A 15 -0.16 -33.48 -20.09
CA LYS A 15 -0.04 -32.82 -21.41
C LYS A 15 1.40 -32.30 -21.56
N LEU A 16 2.00 -32.51 -22.74
CA LEU A 16 3.40 -32.24 -23.04
C LEU A 16 3.48 -31.22 -24.18
N GLU A 17 4.03 -30.04 -23.93
CA GLU A 17 4.24 -28.99 -24.95
C GLU A 17 5.74 -28.66 -25.08
N TYR A 18 6.23 -28.44 -26.31
CA TYR A 18 7.65 -28.23 -26.63
C TYR A 18 7.87 -26.91 -27.38
N GLY A 19 8.88 -26.13 -26.98
CA GLY A 19 9.45 -24.99 -27.71
C GLY A 19 10.99 -24.95 -27.65
N ARG A 20 11.64 -23.91 -28.21
CA ARG A 20 13.10 -23.88 -28.53
C ARG A 20 14.00 -23.63 -27.31
N ALA A 21 15.30 -23.91 -27.47
CA ALA A 21 16.41 -23.93 -26.49
C ALA A 21 16.68 -22.64 -25.68
N ASP A 22 15.78 -21.68 -25.73
CA ASP A 22 15.83 -20.40 -25.01
C ASP A 22 14.74 -20.39 -23.91
N GLU A 23 13.91 -21.45 -23.85
CA GLU A 23 12.79 -21.63 -22.93
C GLU A 23 13.18 -22.62 -21.81
N LEU A 24 13.04 -22.18 -20.55
CA LEU A 24 13.18 -23.03 -19.38
C LEU A 24 12.02 -24.05 -19.33
N PHE A 25 12.33 -25.34 -19.34
CA PHE A 25 11.35 -26.43 -19.27
C PHE A 25 11.02 -26.81 -17.81
N TYR A 26 9.74 -26.95 -17.48
CA TYR A 26 9.27 -27.37 -16.15
C TYR A 26 8.68 -28.79 -16.18
N TRP A 27 8.97 -29.57 -15.15
CA TRP A 27 8.42 -30.92 -14.95
C TRP A 27 7.96 -31.07 -13.49
N GLN A 28 6.81 -31.68 -13.26
CA GLN A 28 6.40 -32.16 -11.94
C GLN A 28 6.43 -33.69 -11.95
N LEU A 29 7.38 -34.35 -11.27
CA LEU A 29 7.30 -35.80 -11.02
C LEU A 29 7.86 -36.17 -9.65
N PRO A 30 7.35 -37.24 -9.03
CA PRO A 30 7.97 -37.85 -7.86
C PRO A 30 9.38 -38.40 -8.20
N PRO A 31 10.32 -38.41 -7.24
CA PRO A 31 11.72 -38.86 -7.44
C PRO A 31 11.88 -40.26 -8.06
N GLU A 32 10.87 -41.12 -7.93
CA GLU A 32 10.94 -42.54 -8.27
C GLU A 32 10.63 -42.82 -9.76
N GLU A 33 10.06 -41.86 -10.49
CA GLU A 33 9.60 -42.04 -11.88
C GLU A 33 10.58 -41.48 -12.94
N TRP A 34 11.70 -40.86 -12.53
CA TRP A 34 12.62 -40.16 -13.44
C TRP A 34 13.48 -41.06 -14.34
N ASN A 35 13.73 -42.31 -13.93
CA ASN A 35 14.46 -43.27 -14.76
C ASN A 35 13.73 -43.54 -16.10
N LEU A 36 12.41 -43.38 -16.14
CA LEU A 36 11.59 -43.62 -17.33
C LEU A 36 11.71 -42.51 -18.38
N ILE A 37 11.98 -41.26 -17.97
CA ILE A 37 12.18 -40.13 -18.92
C ILE A 37 13.57 -40.23 -19.57
N ALA A 38 14.59 -40.56 -18.78
CA ALA A 38 15.94 -40.78 -19.29
C ALA A 38 15.96 -41.92 -20.33
N GLU A 39 15.18 -42.99 -20.10
CA GLU A 39 14.99 -44.07 -21.08
C GLU A 39 14.21 -43.60 -22.33
N GLY A 40 13.15 -42.80 -22.17
CA GLY A 40 12.33 -42.30 -23.28
C GLY A 40 13.04 -41.27 -24.19
N LEU A 41 13.94 -40.46 -23.63
CA LEU A 41 14.77 -39.51 -24.40
C LEU A 41 15.89 -40.23 -25.17
N ASN A 42 16.48 -41.28 -24.59
CA ASN A 42 17.49 -42.12 -25.25
C ASN A 42 16.90 -42.98 -26.38
N SER A 43 15.58 -43.19 -26.44
CA SER A 43 14.94 -44.05 -27.45
C SER A 43 14.50 -43.37 -28.74
N LYS A 44 14.71 -42.04 -28.91
CA LYS A 44 14.34 -41.33 -30.15
C LYS A 44 15.42 -41.47 -31.23
N GLU A 45 15.03 -41.96 -32.41
CA GLU A 45 15.91 -41.99 -33.59
C GLU A 45 16.35 -40.56 -33.97
N GLY A 46 17.66 -40.32 -33.95
CA GLY A 46 18.29 -39.06 -34.40
C GLY A 46 19.21 -38.38 -33.39
N ILE A 47 19.20 -38.79 -32.12
CA ILE A 47 20.13 -38.31 -31.09
C ILE A 47 21.12 -39.44 -30.76
N LEU A 48 22.33 -39.36 -31.32
CA LEU A 48 23.47 -40.20 -30.89
C LEU A 48 24.33 -39.37 -29.93
N GLY A 49 23.89 -39.25 -28.68
CA GLY A 49 24.62 -38.52 -27.64
C GLY A 49 24.48 -39.19 -26.28
N SER A 50 25.57 -39.25 -25.51
CA SER A 50 25.54 -39.69 -24.13
C SER A 50 24.97 -38.58 -23.24
N LEU A 51 23.84 -38.83 -22.59
CA LEU A 51 23.27 -37.94 -21.59
C LEU A 51 24.06 -38.05 -20.27
N ASP A 52 24.95 -37.09 -19.98
CA ASP A 52 25.64 -36.98 -18.68
C ASP A 52 24.81 -36.12 -17.72
N ILE A 53 23.97 -36.75 -16.90
CA ILE A 53 23.19 -36.07 -15.86
C ILE A 53 24.10 -35.83 -14.66
N ARG A 54 24.49 -34.58 -14.42
CA ARG A 54 25.15 -34.17 -13.18
C ARG A 54 24.17 -33.40 -12.31
N GLU A 55 23.80 -33.99 -11.18
CA GLU A 55 22.98 -33.35 -10.17
C GLU A 55 23.82 -32.30 -9.42
N HIS A 56 23.35 -31.05 -9.42
CA HIS A 56 23.73 -30.10 -8.39
C HIS A 56 22.48 -29.79 -7.56
N ILE A 57 22.51 -30.28 -6.32
CA ILE A 57 21.46 -30.05 -5.33
C ILE A 57 21.79 -28.71 -4.68
N PHE A 58 20.96 -27.70 -4.91
CA PHE A 58 21.06 -26.47 -4.15
C PHE A 58 20.49 -26.70 -2.73
N PRO A 59 21.07 -26.07 -1.69
CA PRO A 59 20.63 -26.25 -0.30
C PRO A 59 19.14 -26.01 -0.06
N GLU A 60 18.47 -25.29 -0.96
CA GLU A 60 17.07 -24.89 -0.85
C GLU A 60 16.07 -25.73 -1.68
N GLY A 61 16.50 -26.82 -2.31
CA GLY A 61 15.60 -27.77 -3.00
C GLY A 61 15.38 -27.54 -4.50
N ASP A 62 16.20 -26.70 -5.14
CA ASP A 62 16.28 -26.62 -6.60
C ASP A 62 17.24 -27.70 -7.15
N TYR A 63 16.90 -28.26 -8.31
CA TYR A 63 17.77 -29.16 -9.06
C TYR A 63 18.15 -28.49 -10.37
N MET A 64 19.44 -28.40 -10.66
CA MET A 64 19.92 -28.05 -11.99
C MET A 64 20.43 -29.32 -12.67
N LEU A 65 19.77 -29.71 -13.76
CA LEU A 65 20.21 -30.79 -14.62
C LEU A 65 20.98 -30.19 -15.80
N ARG A 66 22.27 -30.50 -15.87
CA ARG A 66 23.05 -30.20 -17.08
C ARG A 66 22.76 -31.28 -18.12
N LEU A 67 22.21 -30.89 -19.25
CA LEU A 67 22.09 -31.74 -20.43
C LEU A 67 23.34 -31.56 -21.29
N LYS A 68 23.97 -32.67 -21.69
CA LYS A 68 25.03 -32.67 -22.68
C LYS A 68 24.64 -33.59 -23.81
N ALA A 69 24.62 -33.08 -25.03
CA ALA A 69 24.35 -33.84 -26.24
C ALA A 69 25.45 -33.60 -27.26
N THR A 70 25.69 -34.57 -28.14
CA THR A 70 26.64 -34.42 -29.26
C THR A 70 25.89 -34.73 -30.54
N ASN A 71 26.00 -33.87 -31.56
CA ASN A 71 25.35 -34.14 -32.83
C ASN A 71 26.16 -35.11 -33.70
N ILE A 72 25.59 -35.51 -34.84
CA ILE A 72 26.21 -36.41 -35.81
C ILE A 72 27.49 -35.85 -36.46
N TYR A 73 27.80 -34.57 -36.26
CA TYR A 73 29.02 -33.90 -36.73
C TYR A 73 30.10 -33.79 -35.63
N GLY A 74 29.83 -34.29 -34.41
CA GLY A 74 30.76 -34.21 -33.28
C GLY A 74 30.71 -32.89 -32.51
N GLU A 75 29.71 -32.04 -32.77
CA GLU A 75 29.53 -30.78 -32.04
C GLU A 75 28.79 -31.05 -30.72
N GLU A 76 29.34 -30.55 -29.62
CA GLU A 76 28.73 -30.67 -28.29
C GLU A 76 27.76 -29.52 -28.02
N PHE A 77 26.57 -29.87 -27.56
CA PHE A 77 25.54 -28.98 -27.05
C PHE A 77 25.46 -29.18 -25.54
N THR A 78 25.54 -28.10 -24.77
CA THR A 78 25.25 -28.11 -23.34
C THR A 78 24.02 -27.25 -23.11
N ASP A 79 23.05 -27.77 -22.37
CA ASP A 79 21.86 -27.04 -21.95
C ASP A 79 21.64 -27.26 -20.44
N PHE A 80 20.82 -26.44 -19.79
CA PHE A 80 20.54 -26.50 -18.36
C PHE A 80 19.05 -26.49 -18.10
N ILE A 81 18.54 -27.52 -17.42
CA ILE A 81 17.17 -27.54 -16.89
C ILE A 81 17.23 -27.14 -15.42
N TYR A 82 16.39 -26.19 -15.02
CA TYR A 82 16.19 -25.82 -13.63
C TYR A 82 14.85 -26.36 -13.15
N LEU A 83 14.87 -27.15 -12.09
CA LEU A 83 13.68 -27.72 -11.44
C LEU A 83 13.51 -27.02 -10.09
N THR A 84 12.37 -26.37 -9.90
CA THR A 84 12.00 -25.72 -8.64
C THR A 84 10.84 -26.46 -8.00
N ILE A 85 11.01 -26.90 -6.75
CA ILE A 85 9.93 -27.49 -5.96
C ILE A 85 9.16 -26.37 -5.24
N LEU A 86 7.91 -26.14 -5.62
CA LEU A 86 7.00 -25.23 -4.91
C LEU A 86 6.45 -25.91 -3.65
N ASN A 87 7.22 -25.92 -2.57
CA ASN A 87 6.75 -26.39 -1.25
C ASN A 87 5.97 -25.29 -0.50
N ALA A 88 4.96 -24.68 -1.13
CA ALA A 88 4.15 -23.64 -0.50
C ALA A 88 2.66 -23.83 -0.78
N ALA A 89 1.84 -23.78 0.27
CA ALA A 89 0.39 -23.85 0.15
C ALA A 89 -0.15 -22.65 -0.65
N GLN A 90 -0.97 -22.94 -1.66
CA GLN A 90 -1.64 -21.95 -2.51
C GLN A 90 -3.16 -22.02 -2.33
N LEU A 91 -3.88 -21.00 -2.80
CA LEU A 91 -5.33 -21.11 -2.97
C LEU A 91 -5.68 -22.16 -4.04
N PRO A 92 -6.84 -22.84 -3.94
CA PRO A 92 -7.36 -23.65 -5.03
C PRO A 92 -7.45 -22.84 -6.33
N GLY A 93 -7.05 -23.43 -7.45
CA GLY A 93 -7.00 -22.74 -8.75
C GLY A 93 -5.64 -22.11 -9.07
N PHE A 94 -4.69 -22.10 -8.11
CA PHE A 94 -3.36 -21.51 -8.28
C PHE A 94 -2.22 -22.55 -8.19
N PRO A 95 -1.09 -22.35 -8.90
CA PRO A 95 -0.80 -21.18 -9.75
C PRO A 95 -1.63 -21.21 -11.02
N LEU A 96 -2.14 -20.04 -11.43
CA LEU A 96 -2.94 -19.88 -12.65
C LEU A 96 -2.02 -19.54 -13.81
N ASP A 97 -2.08 -20.31 -14.89
CA ASP A 97 -1.30 -20.06 -16.10
C ASP A 97 -2.11 -19.23 -17.10
N LEU A 98 -1.75 -17.96 -17.27
CA LEU A 98 -2.46 -17.05 -18.19
C LEU A 98 -2.11 -17.34 -19.66
N LEU A 99 -0.99 -18.00 -19.96
CA LEU A 99 -0.62 -18.40 -21.32
C LEU A 99 -1.52 -19.52 -21.85
N ASP A 100 -1.89 -20.47 -20.98
CA ASP A 100 -2.81 -21.56 -21.33
C ASP A 100 -4.21 -21.04 -21.67
N ILE A 101 -4.60 -19.92 -21.05
CA ILE A 101 -5.88 -19.24 -21.31
C ILE A 101 -5.85 -18.53 -22.66
N CYS A 102 -4.77 -17.81 -22.96
CA CYS A 102 -4.59 -17.13 -24.23
C CYS A 102 -3.15 -17.23 -24.74
N PRO A 103 -2.87 -18.10 -25.74
CA PRO A 103 -1.53 -18.23 -26.26
C PRO A 103 -1.09 -16.93 -26.94
N HIS A 104 0.08 -16.42 -26.55
CA HIS A 104 0.61 -15.18 -27.10
C HIS A 104 0.92 -15.35 -28.60
N PRO A 105 0.65 -14.33 -29.43
CA PRO A 105 0.88 -14.40 -30.86
C PRO A 105 2.36 -14.47 -31.26
N PHE A 106 3.27 -14.22 -30.31
CA PHE A 106 4.71 -14.28 -30.49
C PHE A 106 5.35 -15.16 -29.39
N PRO A 107 6.38 -15.97 -29.73
CA PRO A 107 7.28 -16.53 -28.72
C PRO A 107 7.78 -15.40 -27.80
N ILE A 108 7.94 -15.69 -26.52
CA ILE A 108 8.50 -14.76 -25.52
C ILE A 108 9.95 -14.44 -25.95
N TYR A 109 10.13 -13.49 -26.85
CA TYR A 109 11.41 -13.35 -27.58
C TYR A 109 12.51 -12.67 -26.76
N THR A 110 12.22 -12.19 -25.55
CA THR A 110 13.21 -11.51 -24.73
C THR A 110 12.82 -11.50 -23.25
N PRO A 111 13.68 -11.98 -22.34
CA PRO A 111 13.51 -11.80 -20.89
C PRO A 111 13.59 -10.33 -20.44
N PHE A 112 13.89 -9.39 -21.35
CA PHE A 112 13.95 -7.96 -21.07
C PHE A 112 12.60 -7.23 -21.16
N PHE A 113 11.58 -7.81 -21.82
CA PHE A 113 10.35 -7.08 -22.16
C PHE A 113 9.04 -7.79 -21.80
N ALA A 114 9.07 -9.08 -21.46
CA ALA A 114 7.89 -9.88 -21.13
C ALA A 114 7.61 -9.93 -19.62
N THR A 115 7.66 -8.78 -18.94
CA THR A 115 7.17 -8.71 -17.55
C THR A 115 5.74 -8.17 -17.56
N PRO A 116 4.84 -8.68 -16.71
CA PRO A 116 3.59 -7.98 -16.43
C PRO A 116 3.91 -6.52 -16.12
N THR A 117 3.31 -5.61 -16.86
CA THR A 117 3.60 -4.16 -16.80
C THR A 117 2.75 -3.45 -15.75
N VAL A 118 1.66 -4.10 -15.34
CA VAL A 118 0.74 -3.65 -14.31
C VAL A 118 1.04 -4.42 -13.02
N HIS A 119 1.26 -3.68 -11.93
CA HIS A 119 1.39 -4.26 -10.60
C HIS A 119 0.10 -4.98 -10.20
N SER A 120 0.22 -6.10 -9.48
CA SER A 120 -0.96 -6.81 -8.98
C SER A 120 -1.79 -5.88 -8.11
N LEU A 121 -3.07 -5.80 -8.40
CA LEU A 121 -4.04 -4.99 -7.69
C LEU A 121 -5.11 -5.92 -7.12
N VAL A 122 -5.62 -5.62 -5.92
CA VAL A 122 -6.70 -6.39 -5.32
C VAL A 122 -7.83 -5.46 -4.89
N TYR A 123 -9.05 -5.71 -5.36
CA TYR A 123 -10.20 -4.86 -5.07
C TYR A 123 -11.50 -5.68 -5.10
N ASP A 124 -12.40 -5.42 -4.15
CA ASP A 124 -13.74 -6.03 -4.10
C ASP A 124 -14.66 -5.36 -5.11
N VAL A 125 -14.67 -5.88 -6.33
CA VAL A 125 -15.36 -5.30 -7.50
C VAL A 125 -16.87 -5.47 -7.35
N ASP A 126 -17.31 -6.67 -6.95
CA ASP A 126 -18.72 -7.04 -6.91
C ASP A 126 -19.39 -6.89 -5.53
N LYS A 127 -18.59 -6.54 -4.51
CA LYS A 127 -19.00 -6.31 -3.11
C LYS A 127 -19.46 -7.56 -2.38
N ASP A 128 -18.96 -8.73 -2.77
CA ASP A 128 -19.17 -9.97 -2.03
C ASP A 128 -18.19 -10.13 -0.84
N LYS A 129 -17.28 -9.15 -0.67
CA LYS A 129 -16.19 -9.06 0.32
C LYS A 129 -15.00 -9.98 0.03
N LYS A 130 -14.99 -10.71 -1.08
CA LYS A 130 -13.85 -11.50 -1.57
C LYS A 130 -13.21 -10.73 -2.72
N PRO A 131 -12.13 -9.98 -2.46
CA PRO A 131 -11.63 -9.09 -3.47
C PRO A 131 -10.99 -9.85 -4.64
N GLU A 132 -11.22 -9.36 -5.86
CA GLU A 132 -10.63 -9.90 -7.08
C GLU A 132 -9.21 -9.38 -7.31
N ILE A 133 -8.40 -10.21 -7.96
CA ILE A 133 -7.06 -9.89 -8.43
C ILE A 133 -7.16 -9.29 -9.84
N ILE A 134 -6.59 -8.10 -10.02
CA ILE A 134 -6.55 -7.40 -11.31
C ILE A 134 -5.11 -7.38 -11.82
N VAL A 135 -4.91 -7.90 -13.03
CA VAL A 135 -3.59 -8.00 -13.69
C VAL A 135 -3.69 -7.59 -15.15
N GLY A 136 -2.76 -6.76 -15.62
CA GLY A 136 -2.68 -6.34 -17.01
C GLY A 136 -1.63 -7.12 -17.81
N ASP A 137 -2.01 -7.50 -19.02
CA ASP A 137 -1.18 -8.17 -20.01
C ASP A 137 -1.06 -7.30 -21.27
N ILE A 138 0.15 -6.77 -21.46
CA ILE A 138 0.49 -5.89 -22.57
C ILE A 138 0.58 -6.62 -23.91
N ASP A 139 0.98 -7.89 -23.91
CA ASP A 139 1.29 -8.64 -25.12
C ASP A 139 0.01 -9.12 -25.81
N VAL A 140 -1.03 -9.44 -25.03
CA VAL A 140 -2.36 -9.78 -25.57
C VAL A 140 -3.39 -8.67 -25.41
N ASN A 141 -3.00 -7.48 -24.94
CA ASN A 141 -3.88 -6.31 -24.84
C ASN A 141 -5.08 -6.55 -23.91
N ARG A 142 -4.86 -7.08 -22.70
CA ARG A 142 -5.95 -7.45 -21.78
C ARG A 142 -5.70 -7.06 -20.34
N VAL A 143 -6.79 -6.77 -19.64
CA VAL A 143 -6.79 -6.77 -18.17
C VAL A 143 -7.65 -7.94 -17.70
N TYR A 144 -7.07 -8.81 -16.89
CA TYR A 144 -7.75 -9.93 -16.24
C TYR A 144 -8.28 -9.50 -14.87
N ILE A 145 -9.49 -9.93 -14.55
CA ILE A 145 -10.12 -9.81 -13.23
C ILE A 145 -10.36 -11.25 -12.75
N ILE A 146 -9.64 -11.67 -11.71
CA ILE A 146 -9.48 -13.08 -11.31
C ILE A 146 -9.97 -13.24 -9.88
N ASN A 147 -10.89 -14.18 -9.66
CA ASN A 147 -11.46 -14.52 -8.36
C ASN A 147 -10.49 -15.37 -7.53
N GLU A 148 -10.82 -15.57 -6.25
CA GLU A 148 -10.03 -16.33 -5.29
C GLU A 148 -9.93 -17.83 -5.61
N ASP A 149 -10.81 -18.35 -6.47
CA ASP A 149 -10.82 -19.74 -6.95
C ASP A 149 -10.12 -19.93 -8.31
N GLY A 150 -9.58 -18.85 -8.89
CA GLY A 150 -8.91 -18.83 -10.19
C GLY A 150 -9.85 -18.68 -11.39
N SER A 151 -11.17 -18.61 -11.19
CA SER A 151 -12.10 -18.18 -12.25
C SER A 151 -11.86 -16.70 -12.60
N PHE A 152 -12.12 -16.29 -13.84
CA PHE A 152 -11.77 -14.93 -14.28
C PHE A 152 -12.68 -14.39 -15.38
N GLN A 153 -12.69 -13.06 -15.49
CA GLN A 153 -13.15 -12.29 -16.65
C GLN A 153 -11.96 -11.52 -17.24
N TYR A 154 -12.10 -11.02 -18.47
CA TYR A 154 -11.09 -10.13 -19.05
C TYR A 154 -11.71 -8.99 -19.85
N LEU A 155 -10.96 -7.89 -19.95
CA LEU A 155 -11.30 -6.70 -20.72
C LEU A 155 -10.26 -6.49 -21.82
N GLU A 156 -10.73 -6.16 -23.01
CA GLU A 156 -9.88 -5.82 -24.15
C GLU A 156 -9.40 -4.35 -24.02
N THR A 157 -8.09 -4.17 -23.83
CA THR A 157 -7.47 -2.89 -23.48
C THR A 157 -6.24 -2.65 -24.35
N PRO A 158 -5.96 -1.43 -24.85
CA PRO A 158 -4.78 -1.20 -25.64
C PRO A 158 -3.53 -1.21 -24.75
N ALA A 159 -2.73 -2.28 -24.78
CA ALA A 159 -1.40 -2.41 -24.18
C ALA A 159 -1.31 -1.89 -22.73
N PRO A 160 -2.04 -2.49 -21.76
CA PRO A 160 -2.20 -1.95 -20.41
C PRO A 160 -0.86 -1.78 -19.68
N THR A 161 -0.67 -0.62 -19.04
CA THR A 161 0.57 -0.29 -18.30
C THR A 161 0.32 0.29 -16.91
N ARG A 162 -0.83 0.93 -16.72
CA ARG A 162 -1.33 1.38 -15.42
C ARG A 162 -2.81 1.10 -15.34
N VAL A 163 -3.22 0.72 -14.14
CA VAL A 163 -4.60 0.45 -13.79
C VAL A 163 -4.86 1.12 -12.44
N ALA A 164 -6.05 1.69 -12.29
CA ALA A 164 -6.58 2.14 -11.02
C ALA A 164 -8.08 1.82 -11.00
N ILE A 165 -8.62 1.52 -9.82
CA ILE A 165 -10.04 1.18 -9.68
C ILE A 165 -10.62 1.89 -8.46
N ASP A 166 -11.77 2.54 -8.63
CA ASP A 166 -12.51 3.16 -7.53
C ASP A 166 -13.91 3.58 -8.01
N ASP A 167 -14.81 3.91 -7.09
CA ASP A 167 -16.07 4.57 -7.41
C ASP A 167 -15.82 6.02 -7.85
N LEU A 168 -15.83 6.28 -9.16
CA LEU A 168 -15.52 7.59 -9.73
C LEU A 168 -16.72 8.53 -9.68
N ASP A 169 -17.93 8.02 -9.93
CA ASP A 169 -19.13 8.84 -10.06
C ASP A 169 -20.02 8.91 -8.82
N GLY A 170 -19.65 8.18 -7.76
CA GLY A 170 -20.31 8.18 -6.46
C GLY A 170 -21.55 7.28 -6.42
N ASP A 171 -21.72 6.38 -7.39
CA ASP A 171 -22.85 5.45 -7.44
C ASP A 171 -22.64 4.16 -6.65
N GLN A 172 -21.51 4.08 -5.95
CA GLN A 172 -21.01 2.95 -5.18
C GLN A 172 -20.50 1.79 -6.04
N SER A 173 -20.68 1.77 -7.36
CA SER A 173 -20.10 0.74 -8.23
C SER A 173 -18.69 1.19 -8.64
N PRO A 174 -17.70 0.29 -8.69
CA PRO A 174 -16.37 0.70 -9.08
C PRO A 174 -16.25 0.92 -10.58
N GLU A 175 -15.44 1.90 -10.94
CA GLU A 175 -14.91 2.09 -12.28
C GLU A 175 -13.44 1.69 -12.35
N LEU A 176 -13.12 0.88 -13.36
CA LEU A 176 -11.75 0.53 -13.71
C LEU A 176 -11.22 1.51 -14.75
N VAL A 177 -10.08 2.13 -14.46
CA VAL A 177 -9.38 3.05 -15.36
C VAL A 177 -8.08 2.41 -15.82
N VAL A 178 -7.87 2.32 -17.12
CA VAL A 178 -6.66 1.72 -17.71
C VAL A 178 -5.99 2.69 -18.66
N ILE A 179 -4.67 2.83 -18.53
CA ILE A 179 -3.82 3.56 -19.49
C ILE A 179 -2.86 2.59 -20.17
N GLY A 180 -2.80 2.73 -21.50
CA GLY A 180 -2.04 1.88 -22.40
C GLY A 180 -0.73 2.46 -22.93
N TRP A 181 0.20 1.60 -23.34
CA TRP A 181 1.41 1.99 -24.06
C TRP A 181 1.14 2.34 -25.54
N GLY A 182 2.02 3.16 -26.14
CA GLY A 182 2.01 3.50 -27.57
C GLY A 182 1.02 4.60 -27.97
N ASN A 183 -0.28 4.29 -27.95
CA ASN A 183 -1.36 5.23 -28.35
C ASN A 183 -2.01 5.95 -27.16
N GLU A 184 -1.61 5.63 -25.92
CA GLU A 184 -2.08 6.22 -24.65
C GLU A 184 -3.58 6.55 -24.72
N ILE A 185 -4.40 5.53 -25.00
CA ILE A 185 -5.85 5.63 -24.88
C ILE A 185 -6.17 5.31 -23.44
N LEU A 186 -6.71 6.31 -22.73
CA LEU A 186 -7.32 6.10 -21.44
C LEU A 186 -8.71 5.52 -21.66
N LYS A 187 -8.98 4.36 -21.06
CA LYS A 187 -10.28 3.71 -21.11
C LYS A 187 -10.84 3.55 -19.71
N VAL A 188 -12.16 3.70 -19.59
CA VAL A 188 -12.90 3.54 -18.33
C VAL A 188 -14.02 2.53 -18.52
N TRP A 189 -14.10 1.55 -17.63
CA TRP A 189 -15.19 0.57 -17.56
C TRP A 189 -15.92 0.73 -16.23
N SER A 190 -17.22 0.47 -16.23
CA SER A 190 -18.05 0.39 -15.03
C SER A 190 -18.51 -1.06 -14.84
N PHE A 191 -18.53 -1.54 -13.61
CA PHE A 191 -19.03 -2.85 -13.27
C PHE A 191 -20.48 -2.76 -12.79
N ARG A 192 -21.43 -3.39 -13.50
CA ARG A 192 -22.85 -3.38 -13.15
C ARG A 192 -23.50 -4.72 -13.47
N GLU A 193 -24.32 -5.22 -12.54
CA GLU A 193 -25.09 -6.46 -12.71
C GLU A 193 -24.23 -7.69 -13.09
N GLY A 194 -22.96 -7.74 -12.65
CA GLY A 194 -22.05 -8.84 -12.93
C GLY A 194 -21.24 -8.71 -14.23
N GLU A 195 -21.44 -7.63 -14.98
CA GLU A 195 -20.78 -7.40 -16.26
C GLU A 195 -19.99 -6.07 -16.28
N TRP A 196 -18.89 -6.07 -17.03
CA TRP A 196 -18.10 -4.88 -17.30
C TRP A 196 -18.52 -4.19 -18.59
N ILE A 197 -18.79 -2.89 -18.52
CA ILE A 197 -19.23 -2.09 -19.67
C ILE A 197 -18.27 -0.92 -19.86
N GLU A 198 -17.70 -0.77 -21.07
CA GLU A 198 -16.89 0.42 -21.41
C GLU A 198 -17.78 1.67 -21.33
N LYS A 199 -17.45 2.58 -20.42
CA LYS A 199 -18.19 3.80 -20.13
C LYS A 199 -17.82 4.91 -21.12
N TRP A 200 -16.51 5.11 -21.30
CA TRP A 200 -15.94 6.04 -22.28
C TRP A 200 -14.44 5.77 -22.46
N SER A 201 -13.88 6.32 -23.53
CA SER A 201 -12.44 6.33 -23.79
C SER A 201 -11.98 7.68 -24.31
N LYS A 202 -10.74 8.05 -24.01
CA LYS A 202 -10.15 9.35 -24.36
C LYS A 202 -8.71 9.16 -24.78
N GLN A 203 -8.36 9.74 -25.93
CA GLN A 203 -6.97 9.80 -26.35
C GLN A 203 -6.23 10.84 -25.49
N ILE A 204 -5.19 10.41 -24.77
CA ILE A 204 -4.39 11.29 -23.91
C ILE A 204 -2.99 11.57 -24.49
N ASN A 205 -2.85 11.40 -25.82
CA ASN A 205 -1.70 11.85 -26.59
C ASN A 205 -2.10 12.30 -28.01
N ASN A 206 -1.13 12.75 -28.81
CA ASN A 206 -1.33 13.09 -30.23
C ASN A 206 -0.33 12.40 -31.19
N GLY A 207 0.44 11.41 -30.73
CA GLY A 207 1.47 10.74 -31.54
C GLY A 207 2.02 9.47 -30.90
N LEU A 208 2.88 8.74 -31.64
CA LEU A 208 3.53 7.52 -31.14
C LEU A 208 4.46 7.87 -29.97
N SER A 209 4.11 7.39 -28.78
CA SER A 209 4.95 7.46 -27.58
C SER A 209 6.17 6.56 -27.81
N PHE A 210 7.38 7.10 -27.66
CA PHE A 210 8.63 6.34 -27.84
C PHE A 210 8.78 5.25 -26.78
N ALA A 211 9.55 4.22 -27.14
CA ALA A 211 10.02 3.15 -26.27
C ALA A 211 10.93 3.70 -25.15
N GLY A 212 10.31 4.08 -24.03
CA GLY A 212 10.97 4.35 -22.76
C GLY A 212 10.22 3.67 -21.64
N TYR A 213 10.93 3.08 -20.69
CA TYR A 213 10.42 2.24 -19.60
C TYR A 213 9.53 2.96 -18.55
N ASN A 214 9.04 4.18 -18.83
CA ASN A 214 8.37 5.03 -17.83
C ASN A 214 6.90 5.25 -18.20
N TYR A 215 6.02 4.54 -17.49
CA TYR A 215 4.57 4.56 -17.65
C TYR A 215 3.97 5.80 -16.98
N PRO A 216 3.01 6.50 -17.63
CA PRO A 216 2.43 7.71 -17.08
C PRO A 216 1.75 7.41 -15.72
N PRO A 217 1.90 8.25 -14.70
CA PRO A 217 1.20 8.05 -13.43
C PRO A 217 -0.32 8.11 -13.63
N LEU A 218 -1.03 7.32 -12.83
CA LEU A 218 -2.49 7.27 -12.81
C LEU A 218 -2.93 7.26 -11.35
N VAL A 219 -3.63 8.32 -10.92
CA VAL A 219 -4.18 8.45 -9.58
C VAL A 219 -5.66 8.78 -9.68
N ILE A 220 -6.47 8.15 -8.84
CA ILE A 220 -7.88 8.50 -8.64
C ILE A 220 -8.02 9.16 -7.28
N ALA A 221 -8.58 10.36 -7.22
CA ALA A 221 -8.79 11.07 -5.98
C ALA A 221 -9.91 12.10 -6.08
N ASP A 222 -10.68 12.24 -5.00
CA ASP A 222 -11.56 13.37 -4.76
C ASP A 222 -10.70 14.60 -4.42
N LEU A 223 -10.55 15.51 -5.39
CA LEU A 223 -9.67 16.69 -5.31
C LEU A 223 -10.35 17.88 -4.64
N ASP A 224 -11.66 18.06 -4.84
CA ASP A 224 -12.43 19.22 -4.40
C ASP A 224 -13.32 18.96 -3.17
N GLY A 225 -13.42 17.70 -2.74
CA GLY A 225 -14.18 17.26 -1.59
C GLY A 225 -15.68 17.12 -1.85
N ASP A 226 -16.11 17.00 -3.11
CA ASP A 226 -17.53 16.83 -3.47
C ASP A 226 -18.03 15.38 -3.34
N GLY A 227 -17.12 14.43 -3.08
CA GLY A 227 -17.39 13.01 -2.92
C GLY A 227 -17.32 12.19 -4.22
N LYS A 228 -17.18 12.85 -5.38
CA LYS A 228 -16.80 12.23 -6.65
C LYS A 228 -15.29 12.30 -6.80
N LYS A 229 -14.75 11.42 -7.64
CA LYS A 229 -13.30 11.32 -7.80
C LYS A 229 -12.90 11.72 -9.21
N GLU A 230 -11.79 12.42 -9.28
CA GLU A 230 -11.15 12.81 -10.53
C GLU A 230 -10.07 11.79 -10.90
N ILE A 231 -9.80 11.71 -12.19
CA ILE A 231 -8.67 10.98 -12.74
C ILE A 231 -7.54 11.98 -12.99
N ILE A 232 -6.39 11.74 -12.38
CA ILE A 232 -5.19 12.56 -12.52
C ILE A 232 -4.13 11.74 -13.28
N THR A 233 -3.67 12.27 -14.41
CA THR A 233 -2.64 11.64 -15.25
C THR A 233 -1.90 12.68 -16.08
N ILE A 234 -1.11 12.24 -17.07
CA ILE A 234 -0.32 13.09 -17.96
C ILE A 234 -0.85 13.00 -19.39
N TYR A 235 -0.99 14.16 -20.03
CA TYR A 235 -1.20 14.28 -21.47
C TYR A 235 0.11 14.62 -22.17
N ARG A 236 0.46 13.87 -23.23
CA ARG A 236 1.68 14.08 -24.00
C ARG A 236 1.39 14.63 -25.40
N HIS A 237 2.01 15.75 -25.72
CA HIS A 237 1.90 16.39 -27.04
C HIS A 237 3.24 16.35 -27.76
N ARG A 238 3.35 15.44 -28.73
CA ARG A 238 4.46 15.32 -29.67
C ARG A 238 4.34 16.35 -30.80
N ILE A 239 5.46 16.99 -31.12
CA ILE A 239 5.60 17.92 -32.23
C ILE A 239 6.79 17.43 -33.06
N ASP A 240 6.52 16.97 -34.28
CA ASP A 240 7.57 16.54 -35.21
C ASP A 240 8.00 17.71 -36.11
N PHE A 241 9.31 17.88 -36.30
CA PHE A 241 9.89 18.91 -37.16
C PHE A 241 10.34 18.31 -38.51
N SER A 242 10.47 19.17 -39.53
CA SER A 242 10.80 18.72 -40.89
C SER A 242 12.22 18.16 -41.05
N ASP A 243 13.10 18.39 -40.08
CA ASP A 243 14.46 17.83 -40.03
C ASP A 243 14.52 16.44 -39.38
N GLY A 244 13.36 15.89 -38.97
CA GLY A 244 13.25 14.59 -38.31
C GLY A 244 13.42 14.64 -36.79
N SER A 245 13.72 15.80 -36.21
CA SER A 245 13.68 16.00 -34.76
C SER A 245 12.24 16.07 -34.26
N HIS A 246 12.05 15.87 -32.95
CA HIS A 246 10.74 15.97 -32.31
C HIS A 246 10.86 16.57 -30.90
N LEU A 247 9.82 17.29 -30.49
CA LEU A 247 9.64 17.85 -29.15
C LEU A 247 8.45 17.18 -28.48
N ILE A 248 8.61 16.77 -27.23
CA ILE A 248 7.51 16.26 -26.42
C ILE A 248 7.18 17.29 -25.35
N LYS A 249 5.94 17.79 -25.35
CA LYS A 249 5.39 18.63 -24.29
C LYS A 249 4.52 17.78 -23.37
N GLU A 250 4.74 17.87 -22.07
CA GLU A 250 3.93 17.17 -21.07
C GLU A 250 3.00 18.12 -20.33
N PHE A 251 1.78 17.62 -20.07
CA PHE A 251 0.76 18.35 -19.36
C PHE A 251 0.19 17.50 -18.24
N LEU A 252 0.04 18.06 -17.05
CA LEU A 252 -0.84 17.49 -16.04
C LEU A 252 -2.26 17.57 -16.57
N LEU A 253 -2.97 16.44 -16.59
CA LEU A 253 -4.34 16.31 -17.08
C LEU A 253 -5.24 15.83 -15.94
N ILE A 254 -6.36 16.54 -15.73
CA ILE A 254 -7.38 16.18 -14.75
C ILE A 254 -8.71 16.01 -15.47
N LEU A 255 -9.32 14.83 -15.31
CA LEU A 255 -10.60 14.47 -15.90
C LEU A 255 -11.63 14.18 -14.82
N ASN A 256 -12.88 14.57 -15.05
CA ASN A 256 -13.99 14.13 -14.21
C ASN A 256 -14.42 12.69 -14.56
N SER A 257 -15.36 12.14 -13.80
CA SER A 257 -15.92 10.79 -14.01
C SER A 257 -16.62 10.55 -15.36
N LYS A 258 -16.88 11.61 -16.14
CA LYS A 258 -17.45 11.56 -17.50
C LYS A 258 -16.39 11.70 -18.60
N GLY A 259 -15.11 11.85 -18.25
CA GLY A 259 -14.01 12.06 -19.19
C GLY A 259 -13.89 13.50 -19.71
N GLU A 260 -14.66 14.43 -19.13
CA GLU A 260 -14.54 15.85 -19.43
C GLU A 260 -13.27 16.40 -18.76
N GLU A 261 -12.55 17.25 -19.49
CA GLU A 261 -11.33 17.87 -18.98
C GLU A 261 -11.69 19.01 -18.01
N ILE A 262 -11.31 18.83 -16.74
CA ILE A 262 -11.45 19.88 -15.73
C ILE A 262 -10.28 20.85 -15.86
N TYR A 263 -9.07 20.30 -16.04
CA TYR A 263 -7.86 21.09 -16.02
C TYR A 263 -6.74 20.45 -16.84
N ARG A 264 -5.91 21.32 -17.43
CA ARG A 264 -4.68 20.94 -18.13
C ARG A 264 -3.61 22.01 -17.91
N GLN A 265 -2.46 21.62 -17.36
CA GLN A 265 -1.32 22.51 -17.14
C GLN A 265 -0.11 22.04 -17.90
N TYR A 266 0.54 22.94 -18.63
CA TYR A 266 1.85 22.66 -19.19
C TYR A 266 2.89 22.56 -18.06
N ILE A 267 3.60 21.43 -17.99
CA ILE A 267 4.59 21.17 -16.94
C ILE A 267 6.01 21.37 -17.47
N GLY A 268 6.24 21.00 -18.72
CA GLY A 268 7.52 21.21 -19.38
C GLY A 268 7.60 20.51 -20.73
N GLU A 269 8.75 20.64 -21.37
CA GLU A 269 9.04 20.04 -22.66
C GLU A 269 10.46 19.53 -22.74
N THR A 270 10.68 18.62 -23.67
CA THR A 270 11.99 18.05 -23.91
C THR A 270 12.25 17.74 -25.38
N GLU A 271 13.48 18.01 -25.81
CA GLU A 271 14.03 17.65 -27.12
C GLU A 271 14.86 16.37 -26.93
N PHE A 272 14.50 15.28 -27.63
CA PHE A 272 15.29 14.05 -27.84
C PHE A 272 15.95 13.38 -26.60
N ASP A 273 15.45 12.20 -26.17
CA ASP A 273 16.00 11.28 -25.14
C ASP A 273 16.19 11.85 -23.71
N ASN A 274 16.23 13.17 -23.54
CA ASN A 274 16.17 13.84 -22.26
C ASN A 274 14.71 13.86 -21.79
N ARG A 275 14.47 13.58 -20.52
CA ARG A 275 13.12 13.32 -20.00
C ARG A 275 12.68 14.51 -19.14
N VAL A 276 11.66 15.24 -19.57
CA VAL A 276 10.74 15.90 -18.63
C VAL A 276 9.55 14.97 -18.56
N ILE A 277 9.69 13.93 -17.75
CA ILE A 277 8.62 12.96 -17.49
C ILE A 277 8.18 13.21 -16.06
N ILE A 278 6.92 13.57 -15.82
CA ILE A 278 6.37 13.38 -14.46
C ILE A 278 6.38 11.87 -14.19
N GLU A 279 7.25 11.44 -13.28
CA GLU A 279 7.45 10.04 -12.93
C GLU A 279 6.49 9.58 -11.84
N SER A 280 6.07 10.52 -10.97
CA SER A 280 5.24 10.20 -9.83
C SER A 280 4.30 11.36 -9.51
N ILE A 281 3.05 11.01 -9.23
CA ILE A 281 2.03 11.89 -8.69
C ILE A 281 1.50 11.25 -7.41
N VAL A 282 1.29 12.06 -6.38
CA VAL A 282 0.53 11.67 -5.18
C VAL A 282 -0.46 12.79 -4.86
N VAL A 283 -1.62 12.42 -4.32
CA VAL A 283 -2.68 13.37 -4.01
C VAL A 283 -3.08 13.23 -2.54
N GLY A 284 -2.98 14.31 -1.77
CA GLY A 284 -3.31 14.27 -0.34
C GLY A 284 -3.47 15.66 0.27
N ASP A 285 -3.92 15.68 1.52
CA ASP A 285 -4.04 16.91 2.30
C ASP A 285 -2.67 17.28 2.83
N VAL A 286 -2.02 18.21 2.14
CA VAL A 286 -0.68 18.69 2.47
C VAL A 286 -0.74 20.17 2.85
N LEU A 287 -1.81 20.93 2.62
CA LEU A 287 -1.93 22.33 3.05
C LEU A 287 -2.94 22.50 4.19
N SER A 288 -2.46 22.96 5.35
CA SER A 288 -3.18 22.95 6.63
C SER A 288 -4.39 23.90 6.76
N ASN A 289 -4.97 24.42 5.68
CA ASN A 289 -5.99 25.48 5.73
C ASN A 289 -6.99 25.48 4.55
N ARG A 290 -7.09 24.40 3.77
CA ARG A 290 -7.89 24.40 2.54
C ARG A 290 -8.86 23.23 2.46
N ARG A 291 -9.97 23.48 1.78
CA ARG A 291 -10.99 22.49 1.44
C ARG A 291 -10.60 21.93 0.08
N GLY A 292 -9.93 20.79 0.07
CA GLY A 292 -9.40 20.15 -1.14
C GLY A 292 -8.07 19.44 -0.86
N LYS A 293 -7.66 18.55 -1.76
CA LYS A 293 -6.36 17.85 -1.69
C LYS A 293 -5.38 18.45 -2.68
N GLU A 294 -4.10 18.49 -2.31
CA GLU A 294 -3.06 18.94 -3.21
C GLU A 294 -2.50 17.82 -4.06
N ILE A 295 -2.12 18.17 -5.28
CA ILE A 295 -1.38 17.30 -6.20
C ILE A 295 0.10 17.59 -6.00
N ILE A 296 0.85 16.57 -5.63
CA ILE A 296 2.31 16.63 -5.56
C ILE A 296 2.87 15.89 -6.77
N ALA A 297 3.60 16.60 -7.62
CA ALA A 297 4.14 16.07 -8.87
C ALA A 297 5.67 16.15 -8.87
N GLY A 298 6.31 15.01 -9.17
CA GLY A 298 7.75 14.87 -9.26
C GLY A 298 8.17 14.51 -10.67
N ASP A 299 9.18 15.21 -11.21
CA ASP A 299 9.66 14.95 -12.58
C ASP A 299 11.09 14.42 -12.66
N TYR A 300 11.41 13.86 -13.81
CA TYR A 300 12.74 13.32 -14.13
C TYR A 300 13.82 14.40 -14.16
N SER A 301 13.45 15.67 -14.34
CA SER A 301 14.41 16.76 -14.19
C SER A 301 14.78 16.99 -12.72
N GLY A 302 14.03 16.48 -11.75
CA GLY A 302 14.26 16.64 -10.32
C GLY A 302 13.45 17.77 -9.69
N TYR A 303 12.39 18.26 -10.32
CA TYR A 303 11.47 19.20 -9.67
C TYR A 303 10.36 18.46 -8.93
N VAL A 304 10.05 18.91 -7.73
CA VAL A 304 8.89 18.50 -6.92
C VAL A 304 7.98 19.72 -6.75
N ARG A 305 6.71 19.60 -7.13
CA ARG A 305 5.76 20.72 -7.15
C ARG A 305 4.55 20.42 -6.27
N ILE A 306 4.01 21.45 -5.64
CA ILE A 306 2.69 21.42 -5.00
C ILE A 306 1.73 22.20 -5.88
N ILE A 307 0.63 21.57 -6.27
CA ILE A 307 -0.41 22.17 -7.09
C ILE A 307 -1.72 22.10 -6.28
N SER A 308 -2.31 23.28 -6.04
CA SER A 308 -3.59 23.43 -5.32
C SER A 308 -4.73 22.87 -6.17
N SER A 309 -5.63 22.05 -5.63
CA SER A 309 -6.80 21.59 -6.40
C SER A 309 -7.88 22.65 -6.62
N GLN A 310 -7.89 23.72 -5.83
CA GLN A 310 -8.98 24.71 -5.86
C GLN A 310 -8.93 25.60 -7.10
N ASP A 311 -7.73 25.94 -7.53
CA ASP A 311 -7.44 26.89 -8.60
C ASP A 311 -6.28 26.44 -9.49
N PHE A 312 -5.72 25.27 -9.21
CA PHE A 312 -4.68 24.60 -9.98
C PHE A 312 -3.40 25.41 -10.21
N HIS A 313 -3.14 26.40 -9.35
CA HIS A 313 -1.87 27.10 -9.35
C HIS A 313 -0.81 26.28 -8.62
N THR A 314 0.44 26.45 -9.04
CA THR A 314 1.59 25.88 -8.35
C THR A 314 1.91 26.73 -7.12
N GLU A 315 1.69 26.16 -5.94
CA GLU A 315 1.91 26.79 -4.64
C GLU A 315 3.39 26.96 -4.33
N ASP A 316 4.15 25.90 -4.59
CA ASP A 316 5.60 25.91 -4.44
C ASP A 316 6.29 24.87 -5.31
N THR A 317 7.58 25.06 -5.52
CA THR A 317 8.43 24.13 -6.27
C THR A 317 9.78 23.99 -5.59
N TYR A 318 10.18 22.75 -5.35
CA TYR A 318 11.49 22.40 -4.83
C TYR A 318 12.30 21.68 -5.90
N LYS A 319 13.61 21.99 -5.98
CA LYS A 319 14.53 21.37 -6.94
C LYS A 319 15.50 20.45 -6.19
N ILE A 320 15.41 19.15 -6.47
CA ILE A 320 16.40 18.15 -6.05
C ILE A 320 17.51 18.00 -7.11
N SER A 321 18.54 17.23 -6.79
CA SER A 321 19.79 17.22 -7.56
C SER A 321 19.77 16.23 -8.74
N ALA A 322 18.87 15.26 -8.73
CA ALA A 322 18.74 14.19 -9.73
C ALA A 322 17.25 13.82 -9.92
N PRO A 323 16.89 12.92 -10.86
CA PRO A 323 15.50 12.59 -11.17
C PRO A 323 14.68 12.12 -9.95
N VAL A 324 13.40 12.52 -9.88
CA VAL A 324 12.45 11.94 -8.92
C VAL A 324 12.08 10.54 -9.38
N GLY A 325 12.36 9.52 -8.56
CA GLY A 325 12.01 8.13 -8.83
C GLY A 325 10.71 7.65 -8.18
N GLY A 326 10.15 8.42 -7.24
CA GLY A 326 8.95 8.07 -6.50
C GLY A 326 8.60 9.11 -5.45
N LEU A 327 7.30 9.29 -5.21
CA LEU A 327 6.75 10.18 -4.20
C LEU A 327 5.80 9.41 -3.28
N ILE A 328 5.82 9.78 -2.00
CA ILE A 328 4.89 9.30 -0.98
C ILE A 328 4.51 10.49 -0.11
N LEU A 329 3.24 10.53 0.30
CA LEU A 329 2.80 11.37 1.41
C LEU A 329 2.69 10.51 2.65
N ALA A 330 3.34 10.92 3.75
CA ALA A 330 3.25 10.21 5.01
C ALA A 330 3.26 11.18 6.18
N ASP A 331 2.38 10.95 7.16
CA ASP A 331 2.44 11.66 8.44
C ASP A 331 3.49 11.02 9.35
N LEU A 332 4.70 11.60 9.40
CA LEU A 332 5.83 11.08 10.17
C LEU A 332 5.88 11.64 11.60
N ASP A 333 5.29 12.82 11.85
CA ASP A 333 5.41 13.54 13.11
C ASP A 333 4.12 14.16 13.70
N SER A 334 2.94 13.65 13.27
CA SER A 334 1.59 13.80 13.86
C SER A 334 0.80 15.09 13.59
N GLY A 335 1.14 15.85 12.54
CA GLY A 335 0.46 17.13 12.27
C GLY A 335 0.06 17.38 10.83
N ARG A 336 0.96 17.09 9.89
CA ARG A 336 0.81 17.41 8.46
C ARG A 336 1.65 16.42 7.67
N PRO A 337 1.11 15.72 6.66
CA PRO A 337 1.90 14.78 5.88
C PRO A 337 3.14 15.42 5.26
N GLU A 338 4.28 14.75 5.39
CA GLU A 338 5.51 15.06 4.68
C GLU A 338 5.51 14.43 3.28
N VAL A 339 6.22 15.06 2.35
CA VAL A 339 6.56 14.47 1.06
C VAL A 339 7.87 13.71 1.20
N ILE A 340 7.83 12.39 1.07
CA ILE A 340 9.02 11.55 0.96
C ILE A 340 9.33 11.39 -0.53
N VAL A 341 10.54 11.77 -0.91
CA VAL A 341 11.04 11.73 -2.28
C VAL A 341 12.16 10.68 -2.36
N THR A 342 11.98 9.68 -3.20
CA THR A 342 13.10 8.80 -3.61
C THR A 342 13.75 9.39 -4.84
N GLN A 343 14.93 10.00 -4.66
CA GLN A 343 15.74 10.55 -5.75
C GLN A 343 16.60 9.44 -6.36
N GLN A 344 16.51 9.28 -7.69
CA GLN A 344 17.37 8.36 -8.43
C GLN A 344 18.82 8.85 -8.47
N ALA A 345 19.75 7.92 -8.74
CA ALA A 345 21.13 8.29 -9.01
C ALA A 345 21.25 9.06 -10.34
N ASP A 346 22.24 9.94 -10.43
CA ASP A 346 22.74 10.50 -11.68
C ASP A 346 24.20 10.08 -11.81
N PHE A 347 24.45 9.02 -12.59
CA PHE A 347 25.78 8.42 -12.71
C PHE A 347 26.78 9.34 -13.44
N ASP A 348 26.29 10.16 -14.37
CA ASP A 348 27.13 11.10 -15.11
C ASP A 348 27.61 12.24 -14.19
N LYS A 349 26.77 12.64 -13.24
CA LYS A 349 27.09 13.68 -12.25
C LYS A 349 27.63 13.15 -10.92
N ASP A 350 27.84 11.83 -10.79
CA ASP A 350 28.25 11.16 -9.54
C ASP A 350 27.34 11.50 -8.34
N ILE A 351 26.03 11.64 -8.60
CA ILE A 351 25.02 11.89 -7.57
C ILE A 351 24.46 10.53 -7.12
N PRO A 352 24.63 10.13 -5.84
CA PRO A 352 24.06 8.89 -5.33
C PRO A 352 22.53 8.97 -5.25
N PRO A 353 21.84 7.82 -5.20
CA PRO A 353 20.42 7.81 -4.86
C PRO A 353 20.21 8.30 -3.43
N GLN A 354 19.07 8.95 -3.18
CA GLN A 354 18.74 9.55 -1.88
C GLN A 354 17.27 9.38 -1.50
N ILE A 355 17.01 9.37 -0.20
CA ILE A 355 15.68 9.63 0.36
C ILE A 355 15.70 11.04 0.93
N ILE A 356 14.72 11.86 0.53
CA ILE A 356 14.58 13.24 0.97
C ILE A 356 13.20 13.40 1.58
N ILE A 357 13.12 13.88 2.82
CA ILE A 357 11.87 14.24 3.48
C ILE A 357 11.69 15.75 3.35
N LEU A 358 10.67 16.16 2.62
CA LEU A 358 10.24 17.55 2.52
C LEU A 358 9.02 17.74 3.42
N GLY A 359 9.13 18.70 4.33
CA GLY A 359 7.98 19.27 5.04
C GLY A 359 7.59 20.60 4.41
N LEU A 360 6.65 21.27 5.06
CA LEU A 360 6.26 22.62 4.70
C LEU A 360 6.35 23.53 5.92
N ASP A 361 6.84 24.75 5.70
CA ASP A 361 6.81 25.79 6.70
C ASP A 361 5.41 26.40 6.85
N LYS A 362 5.30 27.40 7.73
CA LYS A 362 4.07 28.15 8.01
C LYS A 362 3.51 28.89 6.79
N ASP A 363 4.35 29.18 5.80
CA ASP A 363 4.01 29.92 4.58
C ASP A 363 3.79 28.95 3.41
N ASN A 364 3.64 27.65 3.69
CA ASN A 364 3.46 26.55 2.74
C ASN A 364 4.63 26.39 1.75
N LYS A 365 5.84 26.78 2.16
CA LYS A 365 7.05 26.60 1.37
C LYS A 365 7.78 25.33 1.77
N PHE A 366 8.33 24.64 0.76
CA PHE A 366 9.08 23.42 0.97
C PHE A 366 10.30 23.68 1.86
N ILE A 367 10.41 22.85 2.89
CA ILE A 367 11.59 22.78 3.75
C ILE A 367 12.11 21.36 3.76
N VAL A 368 13.43 21.21 3.63
CA VAL A 368 14.07 19.90 3.78
C VAL A 368 14.13 19.57 5.26
N LYS A 369 13.38 18.54 5.69
CA LYS A 369 13.42 18.03 7.06
C LYS A 369 14.62 17.10 7.26
N ASN A 370 14.84 16.15 6.35
CA ASN A 370 15.95 15.21 6.40
C ASN A 370 16.37 14.75 4.99
N VAL A 371 17.63 14.34 4.85
CA VAL A 371 18.18 13.72 3.64
C VAL A 371 19.06 12.55 4.03
N ARG A 372 18.93 11.44 3.30
CA ARG A 372 19.79 10.28 3.44
C ARG A 372 20.29 9.83 2.08
N SER A 373 21.59 9.91 1.86
CA SER A 373 22.24 9.30 0.70
C SER A 373 22.46 7.81 0.91
N LEU A 374 22.26 7.03 -0.15
CA LEU A 374 22.50 5.58 -0.16
C LEU A 374 23.77 5.26 -0.98
N ASP A 375 24.05 3.98 -1.17
CA ASP A 375 25.26 3.51 -1.85
C ASP A 375 25.34 4.06 -3.29
N LYS A 376 26.49 4.60 -3.66
CA LYS A 376 26.77 5.07 -5.03
C LYS A 376 26.66 3.94 -6.05
N ASN A 377 26.48 4.29 -7.31
CA ASN A 377 26.42 3.34 -8.44
C ASN A 377 25.28 2.30 -8.31
N THR A 378 24.19 2.69 -7.64
CA THR A 378 22.97 1.88 -7.51
C THR A 378 21.75 2.68 -7.96
N TYR A 379 20.68 1.97 -8.33
CA TYR A 379 19.33 2.52 -8.49
C TYR A 379 18.55 2.30 -7.20
N ILE A 380 17.61 3.18 -6.90
CA ILE A 380 16.72 3.08 -5.75
C ILE A 380 15.31 2.75 -6.21
N ILE A 381 14.60 1.91 -5.46
CA ILE A 381 13.17 1.68 -5.69
C ILE A 381 12.31 2.66 -4.86
N PRO A 382 11.06 2.97 -5.26
CA PRO A 382 10.15 3.75 -4.43
C PRO A 382 10.10 3.22 -2.99
N ALA A 383 10.08 4.13 -2.02
CA ALA A 383 10.04 3.76 -0.61
C ALA A 383 8.64 3.22 -0.23
N SER A 384 8.53 2.56 0.93
CA SER A 384 7.27 2.16 1.55
C SER A 384 7.27 2.65 2.99
N VAL A 385 6.09 2.93 3.52
CA VAL A 385 5.95 3.52 4.86
C VAL A 385 4.98 2.68 5.69
N GLY A 386 5.33 2.42 6.94
CA GLY A 386 4.50 1.59 7.81
C GLY A 386 5.02 1.53 9.23
N ASP A 387 4.13 1.37 10.21
CA ASP A 387 4.47 1.15 11.62
C ASP A 387 4.80 -0.33 11.85
N ILE A 388 6.05 -0.73 11.56
CA ILE A 388 6.44 -2.15 11.56
C ILE A 388 6.64 -2.70 12.99
N ASN A 389 6.78 -1.82 13.97
CA ASN A 389 7.02 -2.18 15.36
C ASN A 389 5.80 -1.89 16.26
N ASN A 390 4.69 -1.43 15.69
CA ASN A 390 3.50 -1.00 16.41
C ASN A 390 3.82 0.03 17.51
N ASP A 391 4.82 0.90 17.30
CA ASP A 391 5.18 1.98 18.23
C ASP A 391 4.34 3.25 18.00
N GLY A 392 3.52 3.23 16.95
CA GLY A 392 2.66 4.31 16.53
C GLY A 392 3.38 5.33 15.70
N LYS A 393 4.66 5.17 15.34
CA LYS A 393 5.41 6.04 14.43
C LYS A 393 5.82 5.20 13.23
N PRO A 394 5.62 5.71 12.00
CA PRO A 394 5.98 4.93 10.84
C PRO A 394 7.50 4.88 10.63
N GLU A 395 7.95 3.72 10.19
CA GLU A 395 9.24 3.47 9.56
C GLU A 395 9.14 3.62 8.03
N ILE A 396 10.30 3.79 7.40
CA ILE A 396 10.46 3.96 5.95
C ILE A 396 11.39 2.86 5.44
N PHE A 397 10.92 2.08 4.49
CA PHE A 397 11.68 1.02 3.83
C PHE A 397 11.93 1.33 2.37
N THR A 398 13.11 1.00 1.86
CA THR A 398 13.44 1.06 0.42
C THR A 398 14.55 0.07 0.14
N ALA A 399 14.94 -0.10 -1.12
CA ALA A 399 16.07 -0.91 -1.47
C ALA A 399 16.83 -0.32 -2.66
N THR A 400 18.08 -0.74 -2.81
CA THR A 400 18.93 -0.37 -3.94
C THR A 400 19.41 -1.60 -4.68
N THR A 401 19.58 -1.49 -5.99
CA THR A 401 20.21 -2.52 -6.83
C THR A 401 21.28 -1.92 -7.75
N HIS A 402 22.33 -2.67 -8.05
CA HIS A 402 23.26 -2.32 -9.12
C HIS A 402 22.63 -2.54 -10.50
N PHE A 403 23.07 -1.76 -11.49
CA PHE A 403 22.69 -1.97 -12.89
C PHE A 403 23.28 -3.30 -13.38
N ALA A 404 22.44 -4.27 -13.70
CA ALA A 404 22.89 -5.52 -14.31
C ALA A 404 22.54 -5.48 -15.80
N SER A 405 23.55 -5.38 -16.67
CA SER A 405 23.37 -5.65 -18.10
C SER A 405 23.10 -7.15 -18.37
N ASN A 406 23.44 -8.03 -17.41
CA ASN A 406 23.23 -9.47 -17.45
C ASN A 406 22.63 -9.96 -16.11
N TYR A 407 21.37 -10.39 -16.13
CA TYR A 407 20.55 -10.84 -14.98
C TYR A 407 21.00 -12.18 -14.33
N ILE A 408 22.12 -12.77 -14.78
CA ILE A 408 22.46 -14.18 -14.53
C ILE A 408 23.74 -14.36 -13.68
N GLU A 409 24.56 -13.32 -13.47
CA GLU A 409 25.81 -13.43 -12.69
C GLU A 409 25.71 -12.79 -11.29
N ASP A 410 26.11 -13.57 -10.27
CA ASP A 410 26.04 -13.25 -8.84
C ASP A 410 26.81 -11.99 -8.43
N ASP A 411 26.23 -11.27 -7.47
CA ASP A 411 26.83 -10.84 -6.20
C ASP A 411 25.66 -10.27 -5.35
N ASP A 412 25.84 -9.98 -4.06
CA ASP A 412 24.87 -9.29 -3.17
C ASP A 412 24.45 -7.91 -3.70
N ARG A 413 23.67 -7.86 -4.79
CA ARG A 413 23.37 -6.61 -5.52
C ARG A 413 22.18 -5.88 -4.96
N VAL A 414 21.27 -6.58 -4.27
CA VAL A 414 20.14 -5.96 -3.59
C VAL A 414 20.52 -5.63 -2.15
N LYS A 415 20.28 -4.38 -1.77
CA LYS A 415 20.47 -3.91 -0.39
C LYS A 415 19.21 -3.23 0.09
N ILE A 416 18.60 -3.77 1.12
CA ILE A 416 17.31 -3.35 1.68
C ILE A 416 17.59 -2.48 2.90
N TYR A 417 16.99 -1.31 2.97
CA TYR A 417 17.19 -0.35 4.04
C TYR A 417 15.88 -0.13 4.80
N GLY A 418 15.98 -0.11 6.13
CA GLY A 418 14.92 0.35 7.02
C GLY A 418 15.38 1.58 7.80
N PHE A 419 14.53 2.60 7.84
CA PHE A 419 14.77 3.85 8.57
C PHE A 419 13.60 4.20 9.48
N ASP A 420 13.85 4.96 10.53
CA ASP A 420 12.77 5.67 11.23
C ASP A 420 12.30 6.92 10.45
N GLY A 421 11.24 7.56 10.91
CA GLY A 421 10.71 8.81 10.32
C GLY A 421 11.68 10.01 10.30
N ARG A 422 12.90 9.88 10.85
CA ARG A 422 13.98 10.88 10.76
C ARG A 422 15.14 10.43 9.86
N LEU A 423 14.94 9.37 9.07
CA LEU A 423 15.97 8.74 8.24
C LEU A 423 17.18 8.20 9.02
N ARG A 424 17.00 7.85 10.29
CA ARG A 424 18.02 7.11 11.06
C ARG A 424 17.86 5.63 10.76
N LEU A 425 18.96 4.98 10.40
CA LEU A 425 18.98 3.56 10.06
C LEU A 425 18.50 2.73 11.25
N LEU A 426 17.56 1.82 11.01
CA LEU A 426 17.07 0.89 12.02
C LEU A 426 18.17 -0.10 12.40
N ARG A 427 18.07 -0.63 13.63
CA ARG A 427 19.01 -1.64 14.11
C ARG A 427 18.96 -2.87 13.19
N ASN A 428 20.12 -3.46 12.90
CA ASN A 428 20.31 -4.60 12.01
C ASN A 428 19.98 -4.35 10.53
N TRP A 429 19.56 -3.15 10.14
CA TRP A 429 19.46 -2.77 8.72
C TRP A 429 20.74 -2.04 8.30
N PRO A 430 21.15 -2.09 7.02
CA PRO A 430 20.50 -2.74 5.89
C PRO A 430 20.77 -4.25 5.78
N GLN A 431 19.86 -4.96 5.13
CA GLN A 431 20.02 -6.36 4.74
C GLN A 431 20.52 -6.47 3.31
N LYS A 432 21.25 -7.56 3.02
CA LYS A 432 21.72 -7.89 1.67
C LYS A 432 20.98 -9.11 1.17
N LEU A 433 20.66 -9.08 -0.12
CA LEU A 433 19.99 -10.18 -0.79
C LEU A 433 20.64 -10.38 -2.15
N GLU A 434 20.90 -11.65 -2.48
CA GLU A 434 21.31 -12.03 -3.83
C GLU A 434 20.11 -11.92 -4.77
N GLY A 435 20.25 -11.13 -5.83
CA GLY A 435 19.17 -10.89 -6.76
C GLY A 435 19.30 -9.52 -7.40
N VAL A 436 18.29 -9.14 -8.16
CA VAL A 436 18.19 -7.82 -8.78
C VAL A 436 16.73 -7.36 -8.75
N PHE A 437 16.51 -6.07 -8.54
CA PHE A 437 15.19 -5.50 -8.78
C PHE A 437 15.00 -5.24 -10.27
N MET A 438 13.78 -5.49 -10.73
CA MET A 438 13.28 -4.86 -11.94
C MET A 438 12.84 -3.42 -11.60
N SER A 439 12.99 -2.51 -12.57
CA SER A 439 12.65 -1.10 -12.39
C SER A 439 11.17 -0.94 -12.00
N GLY A 440 10.90 -0.32 -10.84
CA GLY A 440 9.54 0.02 -10.39
C GLY A 440 8.92 -0.90 -9.34
N SER A 441 9.60 -1.96 -8.89
CA SER A 441 9.15 -2.77 -7.74
C SER A 441 9.13 -1.93 -6.45
N GLN A 442 8.24 -2.24 -5.52
CA GLN A 442 8.13 -1.58 -4.21
C GLN A 442 8.06 -2.64 -3.10
N ILE A 443 8.47 -2.28 -1.89
CA ILE A 443 8.45 -3.17 -0.72
C ILE A 443 7.03 -3.24 -0.16
N ILE A 444 6.57 -4.44 0.20
CA ILE A 444 5.29 -4.63 0.88
C ILE A 444 5.51 -4.76 2.39
N LEU A 445 4.66 -4.10 3.16
CA LEU A 445 4.68 -4.10 4.62
C LEU A 445 3.36 -4.68 5.15
N ALA A 446 3.40 -5.93 5.58
CA ALA A 446 2.23 -6.64 6.10
C ALA A 446 2.65 -7.83 6.95
N ASP A 447 1.82 -8.19 7.92
CA ASP A 447 1.98 -9.43 8.70
C ASP A 447 1.93 -10.63 7.76
N ALA A 448 2.94 -11.49 7.79
CA ALA A 448 3.05 -12.70 6.98
C ALA A 448 2.96 -13.96 7.84
N ASN A 449 3.29 -13.87 9.13
CA ASN A 449 3.51 -15.02 10.00
C ASN A 449 2.46 -15.15 11.13
N GLY A 450 1.57 -14.17 11.28
CA GLY A 450 0.48 -14.13 12.25
C GLY A 450 0.86 -13.55 13.61
N ASP A 451 2.02 -12.91 13.74
CA ASP A 451 2.51 -12.36 15.00
C ASP A 451 2.02 -10.92 15.30
N LYS A 452 1.23 -10.34 14.40
CA LYS A 452 0.68 -8.95 14.43
C LYS A 452 1.71 -7.85 14.19
N TYR A 453 2.95 -8.18 13.83
CA TYR A 453 3.93 -7.22 13.39
C TYR A 453 4.05 -7.30 11.86
N PRO A 454 4.05 -6.15 11.17
CA PRO A 454 4.27 -6.14 9.73
C PRO A 454 5.69 -6.63 9.36
N GLU A 455 5.77 -7.63 8.50
CA GLU A 455 7.00 -8.06 7.86
C GLU A 455 7.36 -7.19 6.65
N ILE A 456 8.62 -7.27 6.24
CA ILE A 456 9.18 -6.60 5.07
C ILE A 456 9.28 -7.62 3.94
N MET A 457 8.41 -7.51 2.93
CA MET A 457 8.38 -8.42 1.80
C MET A 457 9.00 -7.77 0.56
N VAL A 458 9.95 -8.47 -0.06
CA VAL A 458 10.78 -7.97 -1.15
C VAL A 458 10.76 -8.97 -2.29
N SER A 459 10.21 -8.57 -3.44
CA SER A 459 10.27 -9.37 -4.67
C SER A 459 11.58 -9.08 -5.41
N VAL A 460 12.34 -10.12 -5.75
CA VAL A 460 13.58 -10.01 -6.51
C VAL A 460 13.59 -10.98 -7.70
N GLY A 461 14.33 -10.59 -8.74
CA GLY A 461 14.72 -11.47 -9.85
C GLY A 461 16.08 -12.13 -9.62
N GLY A 462 16.53 -12.91 -10.60
CA GLY A 462 17.82 -13.59 -10.58
C GLY A 462 17.77 -14.98 -9.94
N ARG A 463 18.83 -15.38 -9.23
CA ARG A 463 18.94 -16.74 -8.67
C ARG A 463 17.97 -16.99 -7.52
N LYS A 464 17.80 -16.03 -6.62
CA LYS A 464 16.81 -16.09 -5.54
C LYS A 464 15.47 -15.50 -5.97
N ARG A 465 15.03 -15.74 -7.21
CA ARG A 465 13.78 -15.17 -7.73
C ARG A 465 12.57 -15.53 -6.87
N GLY A 466 11.70 -14.54 -6.67
CA GLY A 466 10.50 -14.64 -5.86
C GLY A 466 10.49 -13.63 -4.72
N ILE A 467 9.70 -13.92 -3.69
CA ILE A 467 9.47 -13.02 -2.56
C ILE A 467 10.26 -13.49 -1.35
N HIS A 468 11.06 -12.59 -0.79
CA HIS A 468 11.80 -12.77 0.47
C HIS A 468 11.14 -11.94 1.56
N ILE A 469 10.94 -12.54 2.73
CA ILE A 469 10.16 -11.95 3.81
C ILE A 469 11.04 -11.87 5.04
N PHE A 470 11.30 -10.65 5.48
CA PHE A 470 12.14 -10.33 6.63
C PHE A 470 11.27 -9.85 7.79
N ASN A 471 11.61 -10.28 9.00
CA ASN A 471 11.04 -9.67 10.19
C ASN A 471 11.66 -8.29 10.45
N ARG A 472 11.10 -7.55 11.42
CA ARG A 472 11.58 -6.23 11.84
C ARG A 472 13.06 -6.19 12.25
N ASP A 473 13.59 -7.31 12.74
CA ASP A 473 14.97 -7.44 13.21
C ASP A 473 15.96 -7.72 12.07
N GLY A 474 15.47 -7.82 10.83
CA GLY A 474 16.25 -8.02 9.62
C GLY A 474 16.57 -9.49 9.32
N GLU A 475 15.97 -10.44 10.03
CA GLU A 475 16.11 -11.87 9.74
C GLU A 475 15.12 -12.29 8.67
N GLU A 476 15.59 -13.00 7.64
CA GLU A 476 14.73 -13.63 6.64
C GLU A 476 14.02 -14.83 7.28
N ILE A 477 12.71 -14.73 7.49
CA ILE A 477 11.91 -15.76 8.17
C ILE A 477 11.25 -16.73 7.19
N MET A 478 11.05 -16.31 5.94
CA MET A 478 10.46 -17.14 4.89
C MET A 478 10.76 -16.59 3.49
N SER A 479 10.65 -17.45 2.48
CA SER A 479 10.71 -17.07 1.07
C SER A 479 9.67 -17.85 0.24
N LYS A 480 9.13 -17.23 -0.81
CA LYS A 480 8.24 -17.86 -1.80
C LYS A 480 8.89 -17.76 -3.17
N ARG A 481 9.23 -18.89 -3.78
CA ARG A 481 9.89 -18.93 -5.10
C ARG A 481 8.87 -18.88 -6.23
N THR A 482 9.26 -18.22 -7.31
CA THR A 482 8.57 -18.23 -8.61
C THR A 482 9.38 -19.01 -9.64
N PHE A 483 8.72 -19.39 -10.73
CA PHE A 483 9.35 -20.12 -11.82
C PHE A 483 10.25 -19.21 -12.66
N SER A 484 9.80 -17.99 -12.92
CA SER A 484 10.45 -16.99 -13.77
C SER A 484 10.86 -15.73 -12.99
N ILE A 485 11.45 -14.76 -13.69
CA ILE A 485 11.86 -13.50 -13.07
C ILE A 485 10.60 -12.74 -12.63
N CYS A 486 10.61 -12.26 -11.38
CA CYS A 486 9.60 -11.35 -10.88
C CYS A 486 9.99 -9.91 -11.21
N GLY A 487 9.01 -9.13 -11.67
CA GLY A 487 9.27 -7.75 -12.12
C GLY A 487 8.26 -6.70 -11.67
N VAL A 488 7.31 -7.07 -10.82
CA VAL A 488 6.26 -6.17 -10.32
C VAL A 488 6.24 -6.17 -8.81
N THR A 489 5.56 -5.18 -8.24
CA THR A 489 5.25 -5.14 -6.81
C THR A 489 4.19 -6.20 -6.51
N PRO A 490 4.42 -7.10 -5.53
CA PRO A 490 3.40 -8.04 -5.07
C PRO A 490 2.23 -7.30 -4.43
N ALA A 491 1.10 -7.99 -4.30
CA ALA A 491 -0.02 -7.54 -3.49
C ALA A 491 -0.27 -8.51 -2.33
N VAL A 492 -0.85 -8.00 -1.24
CA VAL A 492 -1.39 -8.82 -0.15
C VAL A 492 -2.83 -8.44 0.15
N ALA A 493 -3.66 -9.45 0.34
CA ALA A 493 -5.07 -9.30 0.68
C ALA A 493 -5.62 -10.60 1.26
N ASP A 494 -6.70 -10.50 2.03
CA ASP A 494 -7.53 -11.64 2.44
C ASP A 494 -8.52 -11.93 1.32
N LEU A 495 -8.14 -12.80 0.38
CA LEU A 495 -8.91 -13.06 -0.83
C LEU A 495 -10.11 -13.96 -0.53
N ASN A 496 -9.97 -14.88 0.42
CA ASN A 496 -10.96 -15.90 0.71
C ASN A 496 -11.84 -15.62 1.96
N GLN A 497 -11.61 -14.50 2.64
CA GLN A 497 -12.27 -14.07 3.88
C GLN A 497 -12.08 -15.03 5.07
N ASP A 498 -10.93 -15.72 5.15
CA ASP A 498 -10.61 -16.56 6.30
C ASP A 498 -9.93 -15.78 7.45
N GLY A 499 -9.70 -14.47 7.25
CA GLY A 499 -9.06 -13.58 8.21
C GLY A 499 -7.53 -13.56 8.11
N LYS A 500 -6.95 -14.36 7.20
CA LYS A 500 -5.52 -14.39 6.92
C LYS A 500 -5.22 -13.78 5.57
N LEU A 501 -3.96 -13.42 5.38
CA LEU A 501 -3.48 -12.80 4.15
C LEU A 501 -3.00 -13.87 3.16
N GLU A 502 -3.32 -13.64 1.90
CA GLU A 502 -2.63 -14.23 0.76
C GLU A 502 -1.60 -13.25 0.19
N ILE A 503 -0.51 -13.80 -0.35
CA ILE A 503 0.48 -13.07 -1.14
C ILE A 503 0.24 -13.39 -2.62
N ILE A 504 0.06 -12.34 -3.42
CA ILE A 504 -0.19 -12.39 -4.85
C ILE A 504 1.05 -11.89 -5.60
N GLU A 505 1.56 -12.70 -6.52
CA GLU A 505 2.69 -12.36 -7.38
C GLU A 505 2.52 -12.96 -8.77
N ILE A 506 2.94 -12.21 -9.78
CA ILE A 506 2.99 -12.70 -11.16
C ILE A 506 4.42 -12.71 -11.70
N GLY A 507 4.82 -13.84 -12.27
CA GLY A 507 6.12 -13.99 -12.94
C GLY A 507 6.11 -13.48 -14.39
N SER A 508 7.29 -13.27 -14.96
CA SER A 508 7.48 -12.97 -16.39
C SER A 508 7.07 -14.11 -17.34
N ASP A 509 6.73 -15.28 -16.79
CA ASP A 509 6.12 -16.42 -17.49
C ASP A 509 4.59 -16.39 -17.45
N TRP A 510 4.00 -15.27 -17.01
CA TRP A 510 2.55 -15.06 -16.92
C TRP A 510 1.82 -16.07 -16.03
N LYS A 511 2.55 -16.72 -15.12
CA LYS A 511 1.95 -17.53 -14.05
C LYS A 511 1.67 -16.65 -12.85
N LEU A 512 0.42 -16.64 -12.42
CA LEU A 512 -0.05 -15.95 -11.22
C LEU A 512 -0.02 -16.91 -10.04
N PHE A 513 0.71 -16.52 -9.00
CA PHE A 513 0.84 -17.27 -7.75
C PHE A 513 0.03 -16.59 -6.66
N VAL A 514 -0.66 -17.40 -5.86
CA VAL A 514 -1.39 -16.93 -4.68
C VAL A 514 -1.06 -17.84 -3.50
N TRP A 515 -0.15 -17.41 -2.65
CA TRP A 515 0.29 -18.19 -1.49
C TRP A 515 -0.48 -17.83 -0.23
N LYS A 516 -0.91 -18.85 0.50
CA LYS A 516 -1.47 -18.68 1.84
C LYS A 516 -0.38 -18.27 2.83
N THR A 517 -0.76 -17.42 3.78
CA THR A 517 0.08 -17.04 4.91
C THR A 517 -0.67 -17.23 6.23
N GLU A 518 0.01 -17.07 7.35
CA GLU A 518 -0.62 -17.00 8.68
C GLU A 518 -0.90 -15.55 9.11
N GLY A 519 -0.47 -14.58 8.30
CA GLY A 519 -0.55 -13.16 8.58
C GLY A 519 -1.98 -12.65 8.65
N LEU A 520 -2.25 -11.73 9.57
CA LEU A 520 -3.61 -11.25 9.83
C LEU A 520 -4.01 -10.12 8.88
N SER A 521 -5.21 -10.19 8.32
CA SER A 521 -5.73 -9.18 7.37
C SER A 521 -5.87 -7.77 7.95
N SER A 522 -5.93 -7.65 9.28
CA SER A 522 -5.93 -6.36 9.99
C SER A 522 -4.54 -5.71 10.12
N CYS A 523 -3.47 -6.43 9.79
CA CYS A 523 -2.08 -6.02 10.02
C CYS A 523 -1.34 -5.74 8.70
N VAL A 524 -1.99 -4.98 7.81
CA VAL A 524 -1.38 -4.42 6.59
C VAL A 524 -1.03 -2.95 6.83
N GLU A 525 0.22 -2.57 6.55
CA GLU A 525 0.68 -1.18 6.56
C GLU A 525 0.80 -0.60 5.15
N TRP A 526 1.32 -1.42 4.23
CA TRP A 526 1.54 -1.06 2.82
C TRP A 526 1.41 -2.31 1.95
N GLY A 527 0.19 -2.62 1.52
CA GLY A 527 -0.14 -3.93 0.94
C GLY A 527 0.03 -4.06 -0.57
N MET A 528 0.17 -2.94 -1.29
CA MET A 528 0.21 -2.90 -2.75
C MET A 528 1.14 -1.78 -3.23
N TYR A 529 1.38 -1.70 -4.55
CA TYR A 529 2.06 -0.55 -5.15
C TYR A 529 1.36 0.75 -4.75
N GLN A 530 2.12 1.76 -4.33
CA GLN A 530 1.58 3.03 -3.83
C GLN A 530 0.46 2.89 -2.76
N ASN A 531 0.59 1.86 -1.92
CA ASN A 531 -0.19 1.53 -0.72
C ASN A 531 -1.56 0.88 -0.94
N ASN A 532 -2.30 1.24 -2.00
CA ASN A 532 -3.70 0.81 -2.19
C ASN A 532 -4.07 0.62 -3.68
N PRO A 533 -5.25 0.08 -4.00
CA PRO A 533 -5.68 -0.14 -5.40
C PRO A 533 -5.74 1.11 -6.27
N GLN A 534 -5.90 2.29 -5.66
CA GLN A 534 -5.90 3.57 -6.37
C GLN A 534 -4.50 4.15 -6.57
N HIS A 535 -3.48 3.47 -6.06
CA HIS A 535 -2.08 3.87 -6.13
C HIS A 535 -1.85 5.30 -5.61
N THR A 536 -2.50 5.66 -4.50
CA THR A 536 -2.49 7.06 -4.02
C THR A 536 -1.12 7.52 -3.48
N GLY A 537 -0.30 6.58 -3.01
CA GLY A 537 0.98 6.86 -2.37
C GLY A 537 0.82 7.63 -1.05
N VAL A 538 -0.33 7.55 -0.39
CA VAL A 538 -0.60 8.25 0.88
C VAL A 538 -0.65 7.27 2.04
N TYR A 539 0.30 7.38 2.95
CA TYR A 539 0.28 6.71 4.24
C TYR A 539 -0.31 7.61 5.31
N LYS A 540 -1.46 7.19 5.83
CA LYS A 540 -2.06 7.81 7.02
C LYS A 540 -1.60 7.02 8.23
N ARG A 541 -0.80 7.69 9.07
CA ARG A 541 -0.36 7.14 10.34
C ARG A 541 -1.54 6.57 11.11
N LYS A 542 -1.49 5.27 11.41
CA LYS A 542 -2.44 4.66 12.33
C LYS A 542 -2.32 5.43 13.63
N ARG A 543 -3.40 6.11 14.02
CA ARG A 543 -3.48 6.60 15.39
C ARG A 543 -3.43 5.34 16.22
N LYS A 544 -2.33 5.15 16.93
CA LYS A 544 -2.33 4.18 18.03
C LYS A 544 -3.65 4.43 18.79
N PRO A 545 -4.47 3.41 19.06
CA PRO A 545 -5.23 3.50 20.29
C PRO A 545 -4.15 3.82 21.30
N GLN A 546 -4.15 5.02 21.88
CA GLN A 546 -3.14 5.33 22.87
C GLN A 546 -3.35 4.27 23.92
N ILE A 547 -2.46 3.29 23.92
CA ILE A 547 -2.14 2.56 25.10
C ILE A 547 -1.69 3.69 26.01
N THR A 548 -2.59 4.09 26.89
CA THR A 548 -2.43 5.19 27.83
C THR A 548 -1.01 5.07 28.39
N PRO A 549 -0.27 6.17 28.61
CA PRO A 549 1.10 6.11 29.15
C PRO A 549 1.24 5.18 30.37
N ILE A 550 0.13 4.91 31.06
CA ILE A 550 -0.04 3.86 32.07
C ILE A 550 0.45 2.47 31.63
N LEU A 551 0.17 1.93 30.43
CA LEU A 551 0.61 0.56 30.07
C LEU A 551 2.11 0.51 29.70
N GLU A 552 2.65 1.55 29.07
CA GLU A 552 4.09 1.69 28.84
C GLU A 552 4.83 1.86 30.18
N LEU A 553 4.22 2.59 31.14
CA LEU A 553 4.65 2.65 32.54
C LEU A 553 4.48 1.33 33.30
N LEU A 554 3.46 0.51 32.98
CA LEU A 554 3.23 -0.81 33.58
C LEU A 554 4.28 -1.82 33.10
N LEU A 555 4.64 -1.79 31.81
CA LEU A 555 5.74 -2.58 31.24
C LEU A 555 7.09 -2.18 31.88
N LEU A 556 7.32 -0.88 32.08
CA LEU A 556 8.50 -0.38 32.80
C LEU A 556 8.50 -0.73 34.30
N SER A 557 7.33 -0.85 34.94
CA SER A 557 7.22 -1.23 36.36
C SER A 557 7.51 -2.71 36.63
N ASN A 558 7.37 -3.57 35.62
CA ASN A 558 7.76 -4.99 35.68
C ASN A 558 9.26 -5.21 35.41
N ILE A 559 9.99 -4.18 35.00
CA ILE A 559 11.45 -4.18 34.93
C ILE A 559 11.97 -3.67 36.28
N SER A 560 12.31 -4.60 37.16
CA SER A 560 12.79 -4.36 38.53
C SER A 560 14.13 -3.62 38.66
N SER A 561 14.61 -2.92 37.61
CA SER A 561 15.96 -2.35 37.54
C SER A 561 16.06 -0.83 37.41
N PHE A 562 14.97 -0.05 37.44
CA PHE A 562 15.08 1.42 37.48
C PHE A 562 14.37 2.02 38.70
N GLY A 563 15.17 2.53 39.64
CA GLY A 563 14.76 2.93 40.98
C GLY A 563 13.93 4.21 41.09
N THR A 564 13.17 4.30 42.18
CA THR A 564 12.60 5.44 42.95
C THR A 564 12.10 6.75 42.27
N SER A 565 12.47 7.13 41.05
CA SER A 565 12.08 8.41 40.41
C SER A 565 10.85 8.31 39.50
N SER A 566 10.52 7.12 38.97
CA SER A 566 9.38 6.91 38.08
C SER A 566 8.03 6.95 38.82
N SER A 567 7.98 6.45 40.06
CA SER A 567 6.77 6.43 40.89
C SER A 567 6.31 7.82 41.34
N SER A 568 7.24 8.75 41.59
CA SER A 568 6.91 10.13 41.98
C SER A 568 6.34 10.95 40.81
N ILE A 569 6.87 10.76 39.60
CA ILE A 569 6.39 11.46 38.39
C ILE A 569 4.97 10.99 38.04
N LEU A 570 4.70 9.69 38.15
CA LEU A 570 3.37 9.13 37.93
C LEU A 570 2.34 9.70 38.92
N GLN A 571 2.70 9.80 40.20
CA GLN A 571 1.82 10.37 41.21
C GLN A 571 1.51 11.85 40.95
N MET A 572 2.52 12.64 40.52
CA MET A 572 2.32 14.04 40.13
C MET A 572 1.38 14.18 38.93
N LYS A 573 1.57 13.37 37.87
CA LYS A 573 0.73 13.40 36.66
C LYS A 573 -0.73 13.00 36.96
N LYS A 574 -0.95 12.02 37.84
CA LYS A 574 -2.31 11.65 38.30
C LYS A 574 -3.01 12.82 39.00
N GLU A 575 -2.29 13.52 39.88
CA GLU A 575 -2.86 14.63 40.63
C GLU A 575 -3.19 15.83 39.73
N GLU A 576 -2.36 16.09 38.72
CA GLU A 576 -2.62 17.10 37.69
C GLU A 576 -3.92 16.82 36.91
N ILE A 577 -4.10 15.58 36.44
CA ILE A 577 -5.33 15.17 35.73
C ILE A 577 -6.55 15.28 36.65
N LYS A 578 -6.44 14.91 37.93
CA LYS A 578 -7.54 15.07 38.90
C LYS A 578 -7.93 16.53 39.11
N ASN A 579 -6.95 17.43 39.11
CA ASN A 579 -7.19 18.86 39.23
C ASN A 579 -7.90 19.41 37.97
N LEU A 580 -7.45 19.00 36.78
CA LEU A 580 -8.12 19.33 35.52
C LEU A 580 -9.57 18.82 35.47
N LEU A 581 -9.80 17.57 35.85
CA LEU A 581 -11.15 17.00 35.94
C LEU A 581 -12.08 17.82 36.84
N GLU A 582 -11.56 18.46 37.88
CA GLU A 582 -12.37 19.30 38.77
C GLU A 582 -12.53 20.74 38.28
N SER A 583 -11.51 21.32 37.63
CA SER A 583 -11.58 22.68 37.10
C SER A 583 -12.49 22.80 35.87
N ILE A 584 -12.51 21.75 35.03
CA ILE A 584 -13.28 21.70 33.78
C ILE A 584 -14.76 21.35 34.03
N ARG A 585 -15.07 20.68 35.15
CA ARG A 585 -16.43 20.25 35.50
C ARG A 585 -17.34 21.44 35.86
N ARG A 586 -18.41 21.64 35.07
CA ARG A 586 -19.47 22.63 35.38
C ARG A 586 -20.74 21.94 35.91
N SER A 587 -21.84 22.70 36.00
CA SER A 587 -23.09 22.22 36.57
C SER A 587 -23.87 21.28 35.64
N TYR A 588 -23.74 21.37 34.32
CA TYR A 588 -24.52 20.53 33.38
C TYR A 588 -23.70 20.01 32.19
N ASP A 589 -22.41 20.32 32.14
CA ASP A 589 -21.47 19.87 31.12
C ASP A 589 -20.01 19.91 31.63
N PHE A 590 -19.08 19.44 30.80
CA PHE A 590 -17.64 19.42 31.05
C PHE A 590 -16.99 20.37 30.04
N ARG A 591 -16.49 21.55 30.46
CA ARG A 591 -16.01 22.60 29.54
C ARG A 591 -14.69 23.22 29.98
N SER A 592 -13.73 23.14 29.07
CA SER A 592 -12.39 23.67 29.22
C SER A 592 -12.33 25.12 28.71
N LYS A 593 -11.47 25.94 29.33
CA LYS A 593 -11.19 27.30 28.89
C LYS A 593 -10.13 27.36 27.78
N ASP A 594 -9.30 26.33 27.71
CA ASP A 594 -8.28 26.11 26.69
C ASP A 594 -8.26 24.63 26.32
N ALA A 595 -8.96 24.27 25.25
CA ALA A 595 -9.18 22.89 24.88
C ALA A 595 -7.89 22.17 24.45
N ASP A 596 -6.88 22.91 23.98
CA ASP A 596 -5.62 22.31 23.54
C ASP A 596 -4.68 22.03 24.71
N GLU A 597 -4.74 22.84 25.77
CA GLU A 597 -3.96 22.61 26.99
C GLU A 597 -4.68 21.69 28.00
N GLU A 598 -5.99 21.81 28.18
CA GLU A 598 -6.71 21.15 29.29
C GLU A 598 -7.48 19.88 28.86
N LEU A 599 -7.96 19.77 27.61
CA LEU A 599 -8.57 18.54 27.07
C LEU A 599 -7.50 17.68 26.40
N THR A 600 -6.51 17.30 27.21
CA THR A 600 -5.49 16.33 26.85
C THR A 600 -6.11 14.96 26.62
N GLU A 601 -5.43 14.12 25.85
CA GLU A 601 -5.92 12.78 25.53
C GLU A 601 -6.25 11.95 26.79
N GLU A 602 -5.46 12.07 27.85
CA GLU A 602 -5.71 11.37 29.12
C GLU A 602 -6.95 11.89 29.85
N VAL A 603 -7.24 13.20 29.80
CA VAL A 603 -8.46 13.76 30.40
C VAL A 603 -9.69 13.26 29.65
N ILE A 604 -9.65 13.25 28.31
CA ILE A 604 -10.73 12.75 27.46
C ILE A 604 -10.99 11.27 27.77
N GLU A 605 -9.94 10.46 27.82
CA GLU A 605 -10.02 9.02 28.02
C GLU A 605 -10.65 8.67 29.38
N VAL A 606 -10.16 9.29 30.46
CA VAL A 606 -10.61 9.00 31.82
C VAL A 606 -12.02 9.53 32.06
N TRP A 607 -12.36 10.68 31.48
CA TRP A 607 -13.74 11.20 31.50
C TRP A 607 -14.71 10.25 30.79
N ALA A 608 -14.34 9.75 29.60
CA ALA A 608 -15.15 8.81 28.83
C ALA A 608 -15.37 7.49 29.60
N LYS A 609 -14.33 6.95 30.24
CA LYS A 609 -14.45 5.78 31.13
C LYS A 609 -15.41 6.04 32.30
N GLY A 610 -15.34 7.25 32.90
CA GLY A 610 -16.29 7.67 33.94
C GLY A 610 -17.74 7.72 33.44
N LEU A 611 -17.95 8.24 32.23
CA LEU A 611 -19.28 8.32 31.60
C LEU A 611 -19.84 6.92 31.29
N VAL A 612 -19.03 6.04 30.69
CA VAL A 612 -19.44 4.66 30.37
C VAL A 612 -19.80 3.89 31.64
N LYS A 613 -18.97 3.98 32.68
CA LYS A 613 -19.25 3.35 33.98
C LYS A 613 -20.56 3.85 34.58
N PHE A 614 -20.83 5.15 34.47
CA PHE A 614 -22.09 5.73 34.92
C PHE A 614 -23.28 5.20 34.10
N GLN A 615 -23.17 5.16 32.77
CA GLN A 615 -24.23 4.71 31.87
C GLN A 615 -24.56 3.22 32.03
N ARG A 616 -23.54 2.35 32.18
CA ARG A 616 -23.74 0.92 32.52
C ARG A 616 -24.46 0.73 33.86
N GLY A 617 -24.35 1.69 34.78
CA GLY A 617 -25.10 1.68 36.03
C GLY A 617 -26.58 2.04 35.90
N LEU A 618 -27.01 2.59 34.76
CA LEU A 618 -28.40 3.00 34.51
C LEU A 618 -29.18 1.96 33.70
N LEU A 619 -28.49 1.17 32.87
CA LEU A 619 -29.08 0.21 31.95
C LEU A 619 -28.52 -1.20 32.21
N ASP A 620 -29.41 -2.18 32.20
CA ASP A 620 -29.05 -3.61 32.27
C ASP A 620 -28.92 -4.15 30.83
N LYS A 621 -27.82 -3.78 30.16
CA LYS A 621 -27.57 -4.11 28.75
C LYS A 621 -26.09 -4.45 28.54
N ASP A 622 -25.84 -5.57 27.86
CA ASP A 622 -24.47 -6.09 27.64
C ASP A 622 -23.64 -5.19 26.71
N LYS A 623 -24.27 -4.56 25.71
CA LYS A 623 -23.60 -3.70 24.72
C LYS A 623 -24.34 -2.37 24.59
N LEU A 624 -23.59 -1.26 24.70
CA LEU A 624 -24.14 0.10 24.60
C LEU A 624 -23.82 0.71 23.24
N VAL A 625 -24.70 1.59 22.75
CA VAL A 625 -24.52 2.39 21.54
C VAL A 625 -24.40 3.87 21.90
N CYS A 626 -23.38 4.56 21.38
CA CYS A 626 -23.13 5.98 21.59
C CYS A 626 -23.20 6.78 20.29
N VAL A 627 -23.94 7.89 20.28
CA VAL A 627 -23.91 8.87 19.18
C VAL A 627 -22.93 10.00 19.50
N ILE A 628 -21.99 10.28 18.60
CA ILE A 628 -21.00 11.35 18.75
C ILE A 628 -21.19 12.38 17.63
N GLY A 629 -21.20 13.66 18.00
CA GLY A 629 -21.19 14.76 17.06
C GLY A 629 -20.42 15.95 17.62
N TYR A 630 -19.96 16.84 16.75
CA TYR A 630 -19.12 17.97 17.17
C TYR A 630 -19.41 19.24 16.36
N ASP A 631 -18.99 20.39 16.88
CA ASP A 631 -19.14 21.69 16.20
C ASP A 631 -17.83 22.19 15.56
N ILE A 632 -17.91 23.33 14.85
CA ILE A 632 -16.87 23.86 13.94
C ILE A 632 -15.55 24.32 14.60
N ARG A 633 -15.29 24.04 15.88
CA ARG A 633 -14.04 24.45 16.54
C ARG A 633 -12.87 23.59 16.07
N HIS A 634 -11.69 24.20 15.90
CA HIS A 634 -10.48 23.48 15.46
C HIS A 634 -10.11 22.30 16.36
N SER A 635 -10.34 22.40 17.67
CA SER A 635 -10.08 21.31 18.62
C SER A 635 -11.11 20.17 18.57
N SER A 636 -12.28 20.38 17.96
CA SER A 636 -13.40 19.42 17.96
C SER A 636 -13.06 18.11 17.27
N GLU A 637 -12.38 18.14 16.11
CA GLU A 637 -12.04 16.92 15.37
C GLU A 637 -11.07 16.02 16.14
N ARG A 638 -10.03 16.61 16.75
CA ARG A 638 -9.08 15.90 17.61
C ARG A 638 -9.78 15.28 18.83
N ILE A 639 -10.63 16.06 19.50
CA ILE A 639 -11.37 15.61 20.68
C ILE A 639 -12.37 14.50 20.31
N SER A 640 -13.07 14.63 19.19
CA SER A 640 -14.03 13.64 18.69
C SER A 640 -13.36 12.32 18.39
N ALA A 641 -12.30 12.35 17.59
CA ALA A 641 -11.58 11.14 17.24
C ALA A 641 -11.01 10.41 18.48
N LYS A 642 -10.50 11.15 19.47
CA LYS A 642 -10.01 10.56 20.73
C LYS A 642 -11.14 9.94 21.56
N LEU A 643 -12.28 10.62 21.63
CA LEU A 643 -13.45 10.13 22.36
C LEU A 643 -14.01 8.86 21.69
N ILE A 644 -14.12 8.84 20.36
CA ILE A 644 -14.55 7.68 19.57
C ILE A 644 -13.61 6.49 19.81
N ASP A 645 -12.29 6.69 19.66
CA ASP A 645 -11.28 5.66 19.92
C ASP A 645 -11.43 5.08 21.33
N THR A 646 -11.57 5.94 22.34
CA THR A 646 -11.76 5.48 23.73
C THR A 646 -13.04 4.65 23.89
N LEU A 647 -14.15 5.08 23.30
CA LEU A 647 -15.43 4.38 23.42
C LEU A 647 -15.39 3.01 22.71
N LEU A 648 -14.80 2.92 21.52
CA LEU A 648 -14.62 1.66 20.79
C LEU A 648 -13.75 0.69 21.61
N ASN A 649 -12.66 1.17 22.21
CA ASN A 649 -11.79 0.37 23.09
C ASN A 649 -12.50 -0.13 24.36
N LEU A 650 -13.61 0.50 24.77
CA LEU A 650 -14.45 0.06 25.89
C LEU A 650 -15.58 -0.90 25.47
N GLY A 651 -15.61 -1.30 24.19
CA GLY A 651 -16.64 -2.17 23.62
C GLY A 651 -17.98 -1.48 23.36
N ILE A 652 -17.99 -0.15 23.22
CA ILE A 652 -19.18 0.65 22.91
C ILE A 652 -19.27 0.82 21.40
N ASP A 653 -20.43 0.54 20.80
CA ASP A 653 -20.67 0.83 19.39
C ASP A 653 -20.84 2.34 19.23
N VAL A 654 -20.18 2.94 18.25
CA VAL A 654 -20.21 4.39 18.05
C VAL A 654 -20.84 4.73 16.69
N ILE A 655 -21.81 5.64 16.71
CA ILE A 655 -22.39 6.28 15.55
C ILE A 655 -21.84 7.70 15.50
N ASP A 656 -20.85 7.92 14.64
CA ASP A 656 -20.29 9.25 14.38
C ASP A 656 -21.17 9.97 13.35
N ILE A 657 -21.83 11.05 13.80
CA ILE A 657 -22.64 11.93 12.94
C ILE A 657 -21.85 13.16 12.48
N GLY A 658 -20.58 13.27 12.84
CA GLY A 658 -19.65 14.27 12.35
C GLY A 658 -19.95 15.70 12.79
N LEU A 659 -19.66 16.64 11.89
CA LEU A 659 -19.87 18.07 12.10
C LEU A 659 -21.36 18.42 12.04
N VAL A 660 -21.96 18.70 13.20
CA VAL A 660 -23.40 18.95 13.31
C VAL A 660 -23.72 20.07 14.32
N THR A 661 -24.97 20.51 14.33
CA THR A 661 -25.47 21.36 15.42
C THR A 661 -25.98 20.50 16.58
N THR A 662 -25.93 21.01 17.81
CA THR A 662 -26.38 20.27 19.00
C THR A 662 -27.80 19.66 18.88
N PRO A 663 -28.80 20.32 18.25
CA PRO A 663 -30.11 19.69 18.04
C PRO A 663 -30.08 18.41 17.21
N ILE A 664 -29.15 18.29 16.25
CA ILE A 664 -29.00 17.08 15.42
C ILE A 664 -28.50 15.92 16.28
N LEU A 665 -27.60 16.16 17.25
CA LEU A 665 -27.19 15.11 18.18
C LEU A 665 -28.38 14.58 19.00
N TYR A 666 -29.22 15.46 19.54
CA TYR A 666 -30.41 15.01 20.28
C TYR A 666 -31.42 14.27 19.42
N PHE A 667 -31.59 14.69 18.16
CA PHE A 667 -32.42 13.98 17.20
C PHE A 667 -31.83 12.60 16.89
N ALA A 668 -30.53 12.53 16.61
CA ALA A 668 -29.83 11.30 16.25
C ALA A 668 -29.82 10.29 17.40
N THR A 669 -29.61 10.71 18.66
CA THR A 669 -29.71 9.80 19.80
C THR A 669 -31.08 9.13 19.84
N LEU A 670 -32.17 9.89 19.65
CA LEU A 670 -33.53 9.35 19.61
C LEU A 670 -33.79 8.48 18.38
N TYR A 671 -33.33 8.92 17.20
CA TYR A 671 -33.53 8.24 15.92
C TYR A 671 -32.87 6.86 15.88
N PHE A 672 -31.64 6.75 16.39
CA PHE A 672 -30.90 5.50 16.47
C PHE A 672 -31.18 4.68 17.75
N ASP A 673 -32.11 5.13 18.60
CA ASP A 673 -32.39 4.56 19.92
C ASP A 673 -31.12 4.34 20.79
N ALA A 674 -30.14 5.25 20.66
CA ALA A 674 -28.85 5.13 21.31
C ALA A 674 -28.94 5.17 22.84
N ASP A 675 -27.98 4.52 23.51
CA ASP A 675 -27.95 4.42 24.97
C ASP A 675 -27.25 5.63 25.62
N LEU A 676 -26.41 6.31 24.86
CA LEU A 676 -25.77 7.56 25.24
C LEU A 676 -25.45 8.43 24.01
N GLY A 677 -25.12 9.69 24.23
CA GLY A 677 -24.54 10.53 23.20
C GLY A 677 -23.63 11.60 23.78
N VAL A 678 -22.72 12.14 22.97
CA VAL A 678 -21.86 13.25 23.40
C VAL A 678 -21.73 14.26 22.27
N MET A 679 -22.20 15.49 22.51
CA MET A 679 -21.89 16.62 21.66
C MET A 679 -20.61 17.29 22.14
N ILE A 680 -19.62 17.42 21.26
CA ILE A 680 -18.39 18.15 21.53
C ILE A 680 -18.60 19.60 21.13
N THR A 681 -18.70 20.46 22.13
CA THR A 681 -19.08 21.85 21.96
C THR A 681 -18.80 22.67 23.22
N ALA A 682 -18.42 23.93 23.05
CA ALA A 682 -18.53 24.94 24.11
C ALA A 682 -19.72 25.90 23.89
N SER A 683 -20.70 25.51 23.08
CA SER A 683 -21.88 26.32 22.75
C SER A 683 -21.47 27.69 22.17
N HIS A 684 -21.84 28.79 22.83
CA HIS A 684 -21.56 30.18 22.42
C HIS A 684 -20.24 30.73 22.98
N ASN A 685 -19.43 29.90 23.61
CA ASN A 685 -18.15 30.32 24.18
C ASN A 685 -17.10 30.59 23.08
N PRO A 686 -15.99 31.28 23.42
CA PRO A 686 -14.90 31.53 22.50
C PRO A 686 -14.37 30.27 21.76
N PRO A 687 -13.71 30.42 20.60
CA PRO A 687 -13.24 29.29 19.78
C PRO A 687 -12.24 28.35 20.47
N GLN A 688 -11.42 28.88 21.39
CA GLN A 688 -10.42 28.11 22.14
C GLN A 688 -11.04 27.24 23.26
N GLU A 689 -12.27 27.53 23.68
CA GLU A 689 -12.99 26.71 24.66
C GLU A 689 -13.65 25.51 23.96
N ASN A 690 -13.60 24.32 24.55
CA ASN A 690 -14.35 23.16 24.06
C ASN A 690 -14.78 22.27 25.24
N GLY A 691 -15.59 21.25 24.98
CA GLY A 691 -16.10 20.42 26.05
C GLY A 691 -17.06 19.33 25.60
N PHE A 692 -17.54 18.57 26.58
CA PHE A 692 -18.48 17.49 26.40
C PHE A 692 -19.85 17.86 26.95
N LYS A 693 -20.86 17.70 26.10
CA LYS A 693 -22.26 17.77 26.48
C LYS A 693 -22.89 16.38 26.32
N PRO A 694 -22.88 15.56 27.39
CA PRO A 694 -23.40 14.20 27.34
C PRO A 694 -24.94 14.15 27.36
N VAL A 695 -25.46 13.12 26.72
CA VAL A 695 -26.84 12.62 26.78
C VAL A 695 -26.77 11.21 27.36
N ILE A 696 -27.60 10.93 28.36
CA ILE A 696 -27.69 9.62 29.01
C ILE A 696 -29.08 9.05 28.80
N LYS A 697 -29.21 7.73 28.86
CA LYS A 697 -30.50 7.03 28.83
C LYS A 697 -30.71 6.28 30.14
N ASP A 698 -31.85 6.49 30.78
CA ASP A 698 -32.30 5.65 31.89
C ASP A 698 -33.63 4.98 31.54
N LYS A 699 -34.30 4.38 32.53
CA LYS A 699 -35.58 3.68 32.32
C LYS A 699 -36.71 4.59 31.85
N GLU A 700 -36.58 5.91 32.02
CA GLU A 700 -37.56 6.91 31.60
C GLU A 700 -37.27 7.48 30.21
N GLY A 701 -36.09 7.18 29.63
CA GLY A 701 -35.68 7.58 28.29
C GLY A 701 -34.41 8.41 28.26
N GLN A 702 -34.17 9.06 27.12
CA GLN A 702 -32.97 9.90 26.91
C GLN A 702 -33.14 11.28 27.55
N ARG A 703 -32.12 11.73 28.27
CA ARG A 703 -32.07 13.06 28.89
C ARG A 703 -30.64 13.54 29.10
N ASN A 704 -30.48 14.81 29.42
CA ASN A 704 -29.20 15.32 29.90
C ASN A 704 -28.97 14.89 31.37
N PRO A 705 -27.73 14.59 31.77
CA PRO A 705 -27.40 14.34 33.16
C PRO A 705 -27.56 15.61 34.00
N THR A 706 -27.97 15.40 35.25
CA THR A 706 -28.07 16.45 36.27
C THR A 706 -26.70 16.81 36.84
N THR A 707 -26.60 17.93 37.56
CA THR A 707 -25.35 18.34 38.22
C THR A 707 -24.77 17.28 39.17
N PRO A 708 -25.56 16.60 40.02
CA PRO A 708 -25.05 15.50 40.84
C PRO A 708 -24.53 14.32 40.01
N GLU A 709 -25.13 14.03 38.86
CA GLU A 709 -24.70 12.92 37.98
C GLU A 709 -23.39 13.25 37.25
N ILE A 710 -23.22 14.49 36.78
CA ILE A 710 -21.94 14.96 36.23
C ILE A 710 -20.82 14.88 37.28
N ARG A 711 -21.11 15.20 38.54
CA ARG A 711 -20.16 15.00 39.65
C ARG A 711 -19.81 13.53 39.82
N LYS A 712 -20.81 12.64 39.81
CA LYS A 712 -20.61 11.20 39.94
C LYS A 712 -19.78 10.61 38.79
N ILE A 713 -20.00 11.05 37.55
CA ILE A 713 -19.16 10.71 36.39
C ILE A 713 -17.70 11.11 36.64
N THR A 714 -17.49 12.32 37.16
CA THR A 714 -16.15 12.83 37.48
C THR A 714 -15.50 12.08 38.64
N GLU A 715 -16.26 11.68 39.65
CA GLU A 715 -15.78 10.83 40.74
C GLU A 715 -15.36 9.44 40.24
N PHE A 716 -16.13 8.85 39.32
CA PHE A 716 -15.73 7.60 38.67
C PHE A 716 -14.43 7.76 37.89
N ALA A 717 -14.32 8.82 37.08
CA ALA A 717 -13.10 9.16 36.36
C ALA A 717 -11.88 9.24 37.31
N LYS A 718 -12.01 9.97 38.43
CA LYS A 718 -10.95 10.08 39.45
C LYS A 718 -10.60 8.75 40.11
N LYS A 719 -11.60 7.94 40.44
CA LYS A 719 -11.37 6.62 41.05
C LYS A 719 -10.61 5.68 40.12
N ILE A 720 -10.89 5.73 38.81
CA ILE A 720 -10.21 4.92 37.80
C ILE A 720 -8.71 5.26 37.73
N LEU A 721 -8.33 6.53 37.89
CA LEU A 721 -6.92 6.94 37.98
C LEU A 721 -6.21 6.34 39.21
N ASP A 722 -6.93 6.18 40.32
CA ASP A 722 -6.36 5.66 41.57
C ASP A 722 -6.23 4.14 41.57
N THR A 723 -7.28 3.43 41.16
CA THR A 723 -7.33 1.97 41.26
C THR A 723 -6.64 1.26 40.11
N GLN A 724 -6.43 1.92 38.96
CA GLN A 724 -5.95 1.33 37.69
C GLN A 724 -6.83 0.19 37.14
N GLU A 725 -7.78 -0.32 37.91
CA GLU A 725 -8.82 -1.24 37.48
C GLU A 725 -9.98 -0.48 36.84
N PHE A 726 -10.15 -0.68 35.54
CA PHE A 726 -11.45 -0.54 34.91
C PHE A 726 -12.08 -1.93 34.82
N VAL A 727 -12.82 -2.32 35.86
CA VAL A 727 -13.79 -3.43 35.74
C VAL A 727 -15.03 -2.81 35.12
N GLY A 728 -15.19 -3.01 33.83
CA GLY A 728 -16.34 -2.53 33.08
C GLY A 728 -16.80 -3.57 32.10
#